data_AF-A0A0G1DI23-F1
#
_entry.id   AF-A0A0G1DI23-F1
#
_cell.length_a   1.000
_cell.length_b   1.000
_cell.length_c   1.000
_cell.angle_alpha   90.00
_cell.angle_beta   90.00
_cell.angle_gamma   90.00
#
_symmetry.space_group_name_H-M   'P 1'
#
loop_
_entity.id
_entity.type
_entity.pdbx_description
1 polymer ?
#
loop_
_entity_poly.entity_id
_entity_poly.type
_entity_poly.pdbx_seq_one_letter_code
_entity_poly.pdbx_strand_id
1 'polypeptide(L)'
;MKKFKQLKALKWKLALFPTVFLTITISFLVYAKLSLAATATWTNTGGDGLWSTCANWSGGTGTGGCPGSSDIATFNNTSTANIAIDTTASVAGVSIASTYSGIITQNTGVTVTIGSSGFTQAGGTFTGGNSTIDISGVFNLSSGTFTAPSNTTTVTGNFTISGGTFNASGGIVTLTGDGDSLADTYTITSSASTFSNLTINSTDGATDTFQLGANLIVGKNLTITAGTFDVTASNYNITIGGNLTNNGTMNNRSNTVTFNDNTQNSAITGSGSPAITFYNLTSTTGSKILKFGAGQTFRTNGLLTITGTTNNQINLASTSPAGKLTSGASGGQYKKKVTFDNSGQAENLTNFPILVKLTSSNFDFTKAQSAGQDIRFTDSDGTTSLSYEIESWDSSAQTANIWVKVPQIDASSSTDYIYMFYNDPTAADGQDKTSVWSNGYLGVWHLKETGNGTAGEYTDSTSTGNNGRGGDGTASQAPTQTSAGQIDGAQSLDGADYISLSNTTYQDNKTIEAWIYTGVNNAWQEIFLHERVVGNTNYDESEFRLTNAGKLQYQDAYYPGGAWTATTTSAVPLNQWVKVTITKNGANVNLYVNGSNGGSSSSFPAFSYTPLKAFIGSGYWWSSGPTYYFQGKIDEVSLSSTARSAAWIAASYKSEANTFNTYGTEETTTNGQYASTPVAQWTINHQGTESITYAFIQDAACDGTSTTITLDTTSRNGGNNGTCWSGYAVNQNVRVKGTVRVKGTTRIGAD
;
A
#
# COMPACT_ATOMS: atom_id res chain seq x y z
N MET A 1 38.15 -65.00 -10.54
CA MET A 1 38.32 -63.60 -10.09
C MET A 1 37.75 -62.66 -11.16
N LYS A 2 36.82 -61.76 -10.75
CA LYS A 2 36.51 -60.40 -11.26
C LYS A 2 36.99 -60.04 -12.69
N LYS A 3 36.19 -59.52 -13.64
CA LYS A 3 35.26 -58.37 -13.58
C LYS A 3 34.55 -58.15 -14.96
N PHE A 4 33.40 -57.44 -14.97
CA PHE A 4 32.75 -56.62 -16.05
C PHE A 4 32.05 -57.38 -17.21
N LYS A 5 30.93 -56.96 -17.83
CA LYS A 5 30.06 -55.75 -17.83
C LYS A 5 28.70 -56.17 -18.48
N GLN A 6 27.56 -55.64 -18.04
CA GLN A 6 26.24 -55.88 -18.65
C GLN A 6 25.83 -54.76 -19.62
N LEU A 7 25.17 -55.14 -20.73
CA LEU A 7 24.21 -54.32 -21.49
C LEU A 7 23.45 -55.25 -22.45
N LYS A 8 22.12 -55.42 -22.31
CA LYS A 8 21.26 -55.83 -23.43
C LYS A 8 19.84 -55.29 -23.28
N ALA A 9 19.40 -54.66 -24.38
CA ALA A 9 18.06 -54.23 -24.70
C ALA A 9 17.07 -55.41 -24.82
N LEU A 10 15.77 -55.14 -24.68
CA LEU A 10 14.72 -56.13 -24.96
C LEU A 10 13.67 -55.59 -25.94
N LYS A 11 13.50 -56.34 -27.04
CA LYS A 11 12.46 -56.21 -28.06
C LYS A 11 11.25 -57.11 -27.71
N TRP A 12 10.12 -56.72 -28.31
CA TRP A 12 8.76 -57.27 -28.32
C TRP A 12 8.60 -58.80 -28.48
N LYS A 13 7.51 -59.37 -27.90
CA LYS A 13 6.36 -60.00 -28.63
C LYS A 13 5.32 -60.69 -27.70
N LEU A 14 4.05 -60.39 -28.01
CA LEU A 14 2.75 -61.11 -27.92
C LEU A 14 2.65 -62.57 -27.37
N ALA A 15 1.64 -62.86 -26.51
CA ALA A 15 0.75 -64.05 -26.57
C ALA A 15 -0.37 -64.13 -25.48
N LEU A 16 -1.62 -64.33 -25.96
CA LEU A 16 -2.84 -65.08 -25.49
C LEU A 16 -3.31 -65.25 -24.00
N PHE A 17 -4.58 -64.82 -23.76
CA PHE A 17 -5.78 -65.38 -23.03
C PHE A 17 -5.68 -66.38 -21.85
N PRO A 18 -6.58 -66.31 -20.82
CA PRO A 18 -7.92 -66.95 -20.90
C PRO A 18 -9.15 -66.28 -20.19
N THR A 19 -10.32 -66.62 -20.73
CA THR A 19 -11.75 -66.64 -20.31
C THR A 19 -12.20 -66.29 -18.87
N VAL A 20 -13.35 -65.61 -18.71
CA VAL A 20 -14.66 -66.15 -18.22
C VAL A 20 -15.74 -65.05 -17.98
N PHE A 21 -16.99 -65.40 -18.32
CA PHE A 21 -18.32 -64.83 -18.02
C PHE A 21 -18.96 -63.74 -18.90
N LEU A 22 -19.99 -64.21 -19.62
CA LEU A 22 -20.98 -63.55 -20.45
C LEU A 22 -22.17 -63.11 -19.57
N THR A 23 -22.48 -61.82 -19.55
CA THR A 23 -23.83 -61.29 -19.27
C THR A 23 -24.23 -60.41 -20.44
N ILE A 24 -25.14 -60.91 -21.26
CA ILE A 24 -25.79 -60.15 -22.34
C ILE A 24 -26.87 -59.30 -21.68
N THR A 25 -26.63 -58.00 -21.52
CA THR A 25 -27.69 -57.00 -21.41
C THR A 25 -27.88 -56.38 -22.79
N ILE A 26 -29.04 -56.67 -23.38
CA ILE A 26 -29.57 -55.99 -24.57
C ILE A 26 -29.85 -54.55 -24.14
N SER A 27 -28.92 -53.64 -24.41
CA SER A 27 -29.19 -52.20 -24.34
C SER A 27 -29.78 -51.76 -25.67
N PHE A 28 -30.99 -51.22 -25.59
CA PHE A 28 -31.69 -50.52 -26.66
C PHE A 28 -30.73 -49.64 -27.49
N LEU A 29 -30.52 -49.98 -28.76
CA LEU A 29 -30.10 -49.01 -29.77
C LEU A 29 -31.26 -48.01 -29.91
N VAL A 30 -31.25 -46.95 -29.11
CA VAL A 30 -31.88 -45.70 -29.52
C VAL A 30 -31.08 -45.25 -30.72
N TYR A 31 -31.62 -45.43 -31.92
CA TYR A 31 -31.24 -44.63 -33.07
C TYR A 31 -31.49 -43.17 -32.64
N ALA A 32 -30.48 -42.51 -32.09
CA ALA A 32 -30.43 -41.07 -32.12
C ALA A 32 -30.41 -40.74 -33.62
N LYS A 33 -31.58 -40.40 -34.17
CA LYS A 33 -31.63 -39.75 -35.47
C LYS A 33 -30.66 -38.58 -35.35
N LEU A 34 -29.58 -38.60 -36.12
CA LEU A 34 -28.83 -37.41 -36.45
C LEU A 34 -29.81 -36.49 -37.18
N SER A 35 -30.55 -35.72 -36.39
CA SER A 35 -31.43 -34.67 -36.86
C SER A 35 -30.49 -33.55 -37.29
N LEU A 36 -30.23 -33.46 -38.60
CA LEU A 36 -29.64 -32.25 -39.18
C LEU A 36 -30.55 -31.08 -38.78
N ALA A 37 -29.95 -29.98 -38.30
CA ALA A 37 -30.70 -28.77 -38.01
C ALA A 37 -31.47 -28.33 -39.25
N ALA A 38 -32.73 -27.96 -39.08
CA ALA A 38 -33.55 -27.47 -40.18
C ALA A 38 -33.01 -26.10 -40.65
N THR A 39 -33.31 -25.70 -41.88
CA THR A 39 -32.79 -24.43 -42.44
C THR A 39 -33.92 -23.42 -42.54
N ALA A 40 -33.79 -22.29 -41.82
CA ALA A 40 -34.68 -21.15 -41.94
C ALA A 40 -34.01 -20.09 -42.83
N THR A 41 -34.50 -19.93 -44.07
CA THR A 41 -33.91 -19.03 -45.05
C THR A 41 -34.60 -17.67 -45.03
N TRP A 42 -33.82 -16.59 -44.97
CA TRP A 42 -34.33 -15.21 -45.07
C TRP A 42 -34.84 -14.92 -46.49
N THR A 43 -36.13 -14.58 -46.60
CA THR A 43 -36.79 -14.22 -47.86
C THR A 43 -37.26 -12.77 -47.88
N ASN A 44 -37.53 -12.18 -46.72
CA ASN A 44 -38.18 -10.87 -46.58
C ASN A 44 -39.52 -10.75 -47.36
N THR A 45 -40.27 -11.86 -47.52
CA THR A 45 -41.54 -11.86 -48.25
C THR A 45 -42.67 -11.12 -47.53
N GLY A 46 -42.60 -10.97 -46.21
CA GLY A 46 -43.48 -10.09 -45.44
C GLY A 46 -43.14 -8.60 -45.61
N GLY A 47 -41.92 -8.28 -46.04
CA GLY A 47 -41.51 -6.98 -46.57
C GLY A 47 -41.15 -5.91 -45.54
N ASP A 48 -41.29 -6.18 -44.25
CA ASP A 48 -41.00 -5.22 -43.16
C ASP A 48 -39.55 -5.29 -42.63
N GLY A 49 -38.76 -6.28 -43.04
CA GLY A 49 -37.38 -6.43 -42.60
C GLY A 49 -37.20 -6.84 -41.13
N LEU A 50 -38.23 -7.38 -40.47
CA LEU A 50 -38.16 -7.79 -39.07
C LEU A 50 -37.93 -9.29 -38.91
N TRP A 51 -37.11 -9.68 -37.91
CA TRP A 51 -36.88 -11.07 -37.54
C TRP A 51 -38.15 -11.73 -37.00
N SER A 52 -38.92 -10.99 -36.18
CA SER A 52 -40.15 -11.47 -35.53
C SER A 52 -41.31 -11.73 -36.52
N THR A 53 -41.26 -11.18 -37.73
CA THR A 53 -42.26 -11.42 -38.76
C THR A 53 -41.96 -12.73 -39.48
N CYS A 54 -42.58 -13.82 -39.01
CA CYS A 54 -42.32 -15.18 -39.52
C CYS A 54 -42.56 -15.35 -41.03
N ALA A 55 -43.40 -14.51 -41.64
CA ALA A 55 -43.64 -14.49 -43.08
C ALA A 55 -42.40 -14.05 -43.90
N ASN A 56 -41.36 -13.51 -43.26
CA ASN A 56 -40.07 -13.20 -43.88
C ASN A 56 -39.10 -14.39 -43.94
N TRP A 57 -39.52 -15.54 -43.41
CA TRP A 57 -38.70 -16.75 -43.34
C TRP A 57 -39.34 -17.88 -44.11
N SER A 58 -38.50 -18.72 -44.71
CA SER A 58 -38.91 -19.99 -45.33
C SER A 58 -38.20 -21.16 -44.65
N GLY A 59 -38.96 -22.17 -44.23
CA GLY A 59 -38.41 -23.39 -43.61
C GLY A 59 -38.14 -23.33 -42.11
N GLY A 60 -38.53 -22.24 -41.42
CA GLY A 60 -38.41 -22.14 -39.96
C GLY A 60 -39.34 -23.11 -39.22
N THR A 61 -38.83 -23.72 -38.15
CA THR A 61 -39.54 -24.71 -37.32
C THR A 61 -40.00 -24.15 -35.98
N GLY A 62 -39.65 -22.89 -35.67
CA GLY A 62 -40.13 -22.18 -34.49
C GLY A 62 -41.60 -21.74 -34.57
N THR A 63 -42.08 -21.12 -33.50
CA THR A 63 -43.46 -20.64 -33.38
C THR A 63 -43.83 -19.73 -34.56
N GLY A 64 -44.93 -20.04 -35.24
CA GLY A 64 -45.43 -19.25 -36.38
C GLY A 64 -44.61 -19.39 -37.67
N GLY A 65 -43.61 -20.28 -37.72
CA GLY A 65 -42.71 -20.45 -38.87
C GLY A 65 -41.45 -19.57 -38.83
N CYS A 66 -41.24 -18.84 -37.73
CA CYS A 66 -39.99 -18.13 -37.46
C CYS A 66 -38.84 -19.13 -37.19
N PRO A 67 -37.57 -18.71 -37.29
CA PRO A 67 -36.44 -19.52 -36.85
C PRO A 67 -36.54 -19.83 -35.34
N GLY A 68 -36.36 -21.09 -34.97
CA GLY A 68 -36.28 -21.58 -33.60
C GLY A 68 -34.93 -22.24 -33.29
N SER A 69 -34.77 -22.75 -32.07
CA SER A 69 -33.48 -23.26 -31.54
C SER A 69 -32.94 -24.50 -32.26
N SER A 70 -33.74 -25.15 -33.11
CA SER A 70 -33.36 -26.26 -34.00
C SER A 70 -33.02 -25.84 -35.43
N ASP A 71 -33.13 -24.54 -35.75
CA ASP A 71 -32.93 -24.03 -37.11
C ASP A 71 -31.57 -23.34 -37.29
N ILE A 72 -30.99 -23.47 -38.48
CA ILE A 72 -29.91 -22.60 -38.95
C ILE A 72 -30.53 -21.43 -39.70
N ALA A 73 -30.42 -20.21 -39.13
CA ALA A 73 -30.83 -18.99 -39.81
C ALA A 73 -29.85 -18.67 -40.94
N THR A 74 -30.35 -18.73 -42.18
CA THR A 74 -29.54 -18.68 -43.40
C THR A 74 -29.85 -17.43 -44.22
N PHE A 75 -28.79 -16.70 -44.56
CA PHE A 75 -28.80 -15.49 -45.37
C PHE A 75 -27.98 -15.73 -46.64
N ASN A 76 -28.61 -15.61 -47.81
CA ASN A 76 -27.98 -15.80 -49.12
C ASN A 76 -28.69 -14.93 -50.18
N ASN A 77 -28.47 -15.18 -51.47
CA ASN A 77 -29.11 -14.45 -52.57
C ASN A 77 -30.63 -14.71 -52.74
N THR A 78 -31.27 -15.51 -51.89
CA THR A 78 -32.74 -15.59 -51.84
C THR A 78 -33.34 -14.24 -51.49
N SER A 79 -32.69 -13.50 -50.58
CA SER A 79 -32.97 -12.09 -50.32
C SER A 79 -31.76 -11.41 -49.72
N THR A 80 -31.37 -10.27 -50.29
CA THR A 80 -30.31 -9.41 -49.75
C THR A 80 -30.87 -8.24 -48.94
N ALA A 81 -32.17 -8.27 -48.61
CA ALA A 81 -32.78 -7.24 -47.79
C ALA A 81 -32.17 -7.21 -46.38
N ASN A 82 -32.09 -6.01 -45.81
CA ASN A 82 -31.67 -5.83 -44.42
C ASN A 82 -32.68 -6.47 -43.47
N ILE A 83 -32.20 -6.87 -42.31
CA ILE A 83 -33.01 -7.44 -41.24
C ILE A 83 -32.67 -6.79 -39.91
N ALA A 84 -33.69 -6.51 -39.10
CA ALA A 84 -33.55 -6.17 -37.68
C ALA A 84 -33.97 -7.37 -36.83
N ILE A 85 -33.07 -7.87 -35.99
CA ILE A 85 -33.36 -8.83 -34.92
C ILE A 85 -34.01 -8.03 -33.79
N ASP A 86 -35.33 -7.93 -33.85
CA ASP A 86 -36.17 -7.06 -33.02
C ASP A 86 -36.73 -7.73 -31.77
N THR A 87 -36.56 -9.04 -31.66
CA THR A 87 -36.92 -9.84 -30.48
C THR A 87 -35.83 -10.86 -30.19
N THR A 88 -35.77 -11.38 -28.96
CA THR A 88 -34.78 -12.40 -28.56
C THR A 88 -34.79 -13.57 -29.56
N ALA A 89 -33.62 -13.88 -30.11
CA ALA A 89 -33.45 -14.93 -31.09
C ALA A 89 -32.67 -16.10 -30.48
N SER A 90 -33.19 -17.32 -30.68
CA SER A 90 -32.51 -18.56 -30.28
C SER A 90 -32.55 -19.51 -31.48
N VAL A 91 -31.38 -19.85 -32.01
CA VAL A 91 -31.22 -20.68 -33.24
C VAL A 91 -30.14 -21.73 -33.04
N ALA A 92 -30.17 -22.81 -33.82
CA ALA A 92 -29.10 -23.82 -33.81
C ALA A 92 -27.79 -23.28 -34.39
N GLY A 93 -27.89 -22.37 -35.37
CA GLY A 93 -26.76 -21.75 -36.06
C GLY A 93 -27.15 -20.51 -36.85
N VAL A 94 -26.15 -19.74 -37.29
CA VAL A 94 -26.31 -18.64 -38.24
C VAL A 94 -25.33 -18.84 -39.40
N SER A 95 -25.84 -18.72 -40.63
CA SER A 95 -25.05 -18.87 -41.85
C SER A 95 -25.30 -17.70 -42.79
N ILE A 96 -24.27 -16.88 -43.01
CA ILE A 96 -24.31 -15.73 -43.92
C ILE A 96 -23.40 -16.05 -45.11
N ALA A 97 -24.00 -16.41 -46.23
CA ALA A 97 -23.29 -16.77 -47.46
C ALA A 97 -22.61 -15.55 -48.09
N SER A 98 -21.59 -15.79 -48.92
CA SER A 98 -20.89 -14.75 -49.68
C SER A 98 -21.77 -14.01 -50.68
N THR A 99 -22.92 -14.57 -51.02
CA THR A 99 -23.91 -13.97 -51.91
C THR A 99 -24.88 -13.03 -51.20
N TYR A 100 -24.88 -12.99 -49.86
CA TYR A 100 -25.65 -12.02 -49.10
C TYR A 100 -24.88 -10.69 -49.00
N SER A 101 -25.56 -9.57 -49.27
CA SER A 101 -24.97 -8.22 -49.23
C SER A 101 -25.70 -7.25 -48.28
N GLY A 102 -26.77 -7.71 -47.62
CA GLY A 102 -27.57 -6.89 -46.70
C GLY A 102 -26.90 -6.68 -45.33
N ILE A 103 -27.62 -5.95 -44.48
CA ILE A 103 -27.24 -5.65 -43.09
C ILE A 103 -28.18 -6.40 -42.14
N ILE A 104 -27.60 -7.20 -41.24
CA ILE A 104 -28.26 -7.85 -40.12
C ILE A 104 -27.98 -7.02 -38.87
N THR A 105 -29.00 -6.42 -38.27
CA THR A 105 -28.86 -5.56 -37.09
C THR A 105 -29.46 -6.24 -35.87
N GLN A 106 -28.68 -6.47 -34.82
CA GLN A 106 -29.20 -6.82 -33.51
C GLN A 106 -29.73 -5.56 -32.83
N ASN A 107 -31.04 -5.46 -32.58
CA ASN A 107 -31.61 -4.29 -31.93
C ASN A 107 -31.15 -4.16 -30.47
N THR A 108 -31.15 -2.94 -29.97
CA THR A 108 -30.86 -2.61 -28.57
C THR A 108 -31.72 -3.44 -27.62
N GLY A 109 -31.11 -4.03 -26.59
CA GLY A 109 -31.79 -4.86 -25.60
C GLY A 109 -32.05 -6.31 -26.02
N VAL A 110 -31.86 -6.67 -27.30
CA VAL A 110 -32.17 -8.01 -27.82
C VAL A 110 -31.00 -8.97 -27.65
N THR A 111 -31.23 -10.14 -27.04
CA THR A 111 -30.21 -11.19 -26.92
C THR A 111 -30.28 -12.15 -28.11
N VAL A 112 -29.13 -12.68 -28.53
CA VAL A 112 -29.03 -13.68 -29.60
C VAL A 112 -28.27 -14.90 -29.07
N THR A 113 -28.91 -16.06 -29.08
CA THR A 113 -28.31 -17.34 -28.68
C THR A 113 -28.20 -18.25 -29.91
N ILE A 114 -27.01 -18.76 -30.14
CA ILE A 114 -26.63 -19.58 -31.28
C ILE A 114 -26.08 -20.90 -30.74
N GLY A 115 -26.71 -22.01 -31.12
CA GLY A 115 -26.32 -23.33 -30.68
C GLY A 115 -25.03 -23.85 -31.34
N SER A 116 -24.82 -25.16 -31.20
CA SER A 116 -23.59 -25.84 -31.61
C SER A 116 -23.32 -25.87 -33.11
N SER A 117 -24.28 -25.49 -33.97
CA SER A 117 -24.00 -25.32 -35.40
C SER A 117 -23.19 -24.04 -35.69
N GLY A 118 -23.08 -23.14 -34.70
CA GLY A 118 -22.16 -22.01 -34.73
C GLY A 118 -22.61 -20.84 -35.61
N PHE A 119 -21.74 -19.84 -35.71
CA PHE A 119 -21.89 -18.64 -36.51
C PHE A 119 -20.88 -18.65 -37.66
N THR A 120 -21.35 -18.54 -38.89
CA THR A 120 -20.52 -18.48 -40.09
C THR A 120 -20.89 -17.28 -40.95
N GLN A 121 -19.88 -16.50 -41.33
CA GLN A 121 -20.06 -15.31 -42.16
C GLN A 121 -19.02 -15.27 -43.29
N ALA A 122 -19.53 -15.17 -44.52
CA ALA A 122 -18.77 -15.06 -45.76
C ALA A 122 -19.20 -13.86 -46.62
N GLY A 123 -20.18 -13.07 -46.17
CA GLY A 123 -20.73 -11.91 -46.88
C GLY A 123 -21.46 -10.96 -45.93
N GLY A 124 -22.08 -9.92 -46.50
CA GLY A 124 -22.94 -8.96 -45.80
C GLY A 124 -22.28 -8.22 -44.64
N THR A 125 -23.12 -7.52 -43.87
CA THR A 125 -22.75 -6.85 -42.61
C THR A 125 -23.60 -7.39 -41.48
N PHE A 126 -22.98 -7.79 -40.37
CA PHE A 126 -23.64 -8.05 -39.10
C PHE A 126 -23.29 -6.92 -38.13
N THR A 127 -24.31 -6.29 -37.54
CA THR A 127 -24.18 -5.16 -36.60
C THR A 127 -24.75 -5.56 -35.25
N GLY A 128 -23.87 -5.86 -34.30
CA GLY A 128 -24.24 -6.14 -32.92
C GLY A 128 -24.78 -4.90 -32.20
N GLY A 129 -25.73 -5.13 -31.30
CA GLY A 129 -26.35 -4.12 -30.44
C GLY A 129 -25.58 -3.94 -29.13
N ASN A 130 -26.31 -3.73 -28.03
CA ASN A 130 -25.74 -3.58 -26.68
C ASN A 130 -26.03 -4.77 -25.75
N SER A 131 -26.56 -5.86 -26.29
CA SER A 131 -26.90 -7.08 -25.56
C SER A 131 -26.03 -8.25 -26.01
N THR A 132 -25.99 -9.29 -25.19
CA THR A 132 -25.13 -10.47 -25.40
C THR A 132 -25.47 -11.22 -26.69
N ILE A 133 -24.43 -11.68 -27.38
CA ILE A 133 -24.50 -12.75 -28.38
C ILE A 133 -23.77 -13.96 -27.79
N ASP A 134 -24.46 -15.09 -27.66
CA ASP A 134 -23.92 -16.32 -27.10
C ASP A 134 -23.85 -17.41 -28.18
N ILE A 135 -22.67 -17.98 -28.41
CA ILE A 135 -22.40 -18.95 -29.47
C ILE A 135 -21.83 -20.22 -28.84
N SER A 136 -22.67 -21.22 -28.64
CA SER A 136 -22.28 -22.53 -28.08
C SER A 136 -21.58 -23.44 -29.13
N GLY A 137 -20.84 -22.85 -30.07
CA GLY A 137 -20.19 -23.52 -31.18
C GLY A 137 -19.12 -22.64 -31.81
N VAL A 138 -18.75 -22.90 -33.07
CA VAL A 138 -17.69 -22.14 -33.75
C VAL A 138 -18.14 -20.73 -34.14
N PHE A 139 -17.21 -19.77 -34.13
CA PHE A 139 -17.34 -18.48 -34.80
C PHE A 139 -16.37 -18.42 -35.98
N ASN A 140 -16.89 -18.22 -37.20
CA ASN A 140 -16.09 -18.14 -38.42
C ASN A 140 -16.45 -16.90 -39.24
N LEU A 141 -15.51 -15.96 -39.35
CA LEU A 141 -15.56 -14.81 -40.26
C LEU A 141 -14.53 -15.00 -41.37
N SER A 142 -15.01 -15.20 -42.60
CA SER A 142 -14.17 -15.43 -43.78
C SER A 142 -14.20 -14.26 -44.78
N SER A 143 -15.25 -13.44 -44.74
CA SER A 143 -15.44 -12.23 -45.54
C SER A 143 -16.63 -11.43 -44.96
N GLY A 144 -16.95 -10.26 -45.53
CA GLY A 144 -17.99 -9.36 -45.01
C GLY A 144 -17.51 -8.53 -43.81
N THR A 145 -18.45 -7.93 -43.09
CA THR A 145 -18.19 -7.13 -41.88
C THR A 145 -18.95 -7.69 -40.70
N PHE A 146 -18.25 -8.02 -39.61
CA PHE A 146 -18.86 -8.35 -38.32
C PHE A 146 -18.53 -7.25 -37.31
N THR A 147 -19.54 -6.58 -36.81
CA THR A 147 -19.43 -5.63 -35.72
C THR A 147 -19.96 -6.31 -34.46
N ALA A 148 -19.07 -6.61 -33.51
CA ALA A 148 -19.43 -7.21 -32.24
C ALA A 148 -20.39 -6.30 -31.44
N PRO A 149 -21.24 -6.86 -30.56
CA PRO A 149 -22.04 -6.06 -29.64
C PRO A 149 -21.13 -5.28 -28.68
N SER A 150 -21.60 -4.13 -28.21
CA SER A 150 -20.88 -3.32 -27.21
C SER A 150 -20.85 -3.95 -25.81
N ASN A 151 -21.61 -5.03 -25.61
CA ASN A 151 -21.60 -5.85 -24.39
C ASN A 151 -20.69 -7.07 -24.59
N THR A 152 -21.22 -8.28 -24.69
CA THR A 152 -20.42 -9.52 -24.70
C THR A 152 -20.74 -10.41 -25.89
N THR A 153 -19.72 -10.96 -26.54
CA THR A 153 -19.81 -12.13 -27.43
C THR A 153 -19.16 -13.32 -26.75
N THR A 154 -19.95 -14.34 -26.39
CA THR A 154 -19.43 -15.59 -25.82
C THR A 154 -19.30 -16.63 -26.92
N VAL A 155 -18.20 -17.37 -26.95
CA VAL A 155 -17.95 -18.48 -27.89
C VAL A 155 -17.42 -19.69 -27.15
N THR A 156 -18.13 -20.81 -27.29
CA THR A 156 -17.79 -22.13 -26.75
C THR A 156 -17.28 -23.03 -27.88
N GLY A 157 -16.20 -22.61 -28.52
CA GLY A 157 -15.69 -23.26 -29.73
C GLY A 157 -14.53 -22.49 -30.36
N ASN A 158 -14.09 -22.94 -31.53
CA ASN A 158 -13.04 -22.24 -32.28
C ASN A 158 -13.50 -20.83 -32.69
N PHE A 159 -12.61 -19.85 -32.52
CA PHE A 159 -12.83 -18.48 -32.97
C PHE A 159 -11.89 -18.19 -34.14
N THR A 160 -12.45 -18.06 -35.34
CA THR A 160 -11.67 -17.91 -36.58
C THR A 160 -12.10 -16.67 -37.36
N ILE A 161 -11.15 -15.78 -37.57
CA ILE A 161 -11.19 -14.72 -38.57
C ILE A 161 -10.13 -15.08 -39.61
N SER A 162 -10.56 -15.55 -40.78
CA SER A 162 -9.69 -15.87 -41.91
C SER A 162 -9.75 -14.81 -43.02
N GLY A 163 -10.71 -13.89 -42.94
CA GLY A 163 -10.86 -12.74 -43.84
C GLY A 163 -12.01 -11.82 -43.38
N GLY A 164 -12.31 -10.78 -44.16
CA GLY A 164 -13.34 -9.78 -43.81
C GLY A 164 -12.87 -8.73 -42.81
N THR A 165 -13.83 -8.00 -42.22
CA THR A 165 -13.60 -6.93 -41.23
C THR A 165 -14.28 -7.29 -39.91
N PHE A 166 -13.50 -7.32 -38.83
CA PHE A 166 -14.01 -7.47 -37.46
C PHE A 166 -13.92 -6.14 -36.70
N ASN A 167 -15.05 -5.60 -36.26
CA ASN A 167 -15.13 -4.40 -35.44
C ASN A 167 -15.53 -4.78 -34.01
N ALA A 168 -14.68 -4.49 -33.02
CA ALA A 168 -14.91 -4.94 -31.65
C ALA A 168 -15.90 -4.09 -30.81
N SER A 169 -16.32 -2.92 -31.30
CA SER A 169 -17.34 -2.03 -30.68
C SER A 169 -17.17 -1.70 -29.19
N GLY A 170 -15.97 -1.86 -28.63
CA GLY A 170 -15.71 -1.63 -27.21
C GLY A 170 -16.08 -2.80 -26.27
N GLY A 171 -16.79 -3.82 -26.76
CA GLY A 171 -17.29 -4.95 -25.96
C GLY A 171 -16.22 -5.97 -25.53
N ILE A 172 -16.68 -7.09 -24.98
CA ILE A 172 -15.86 -8.22 -24.51
C ILE A 172 -16.14 -9.43 -25.40
N VAL A 173 -15.09 -10.06 -25.92
CA VAL A 173 -15.19 -11.42 -26.45
C VAL A 173 -14.76 -12.38 -25.34
N THR A 174 -15.64 -13.31 -24.97
CA THR A 174 -15.36 -14.36 -23.98
C THR A 174 -15.27 -15.70 -24.70
N LEU A 175 -14.10 -16.33 -24.63
CA LEU A 175 -13.89 -17.69 -25.12
C LEU A 175 -13.93 -18.63 -23.92
N THR A 176 -14.84 -19.59 -23.95
CA THR A 176 -15.15 -20.41 -22.78
C THR A 176 -15.14 -21.90 -23.11
N GLY A 177 -14.84 -22.73 -22.11
CA GLY A 177 -15.02 -24.19 -22.20
C GLY A 177 -16.50 -24.56 -22.27
N ASP A 178 -16.79 -25.77 -22.75
CA ASP A 178 -18.16 -26.28 -22.90
C ASP A 178 -18.75 -26.86 -21.61
N GLY A 179 -17.92 -27.08 -20.59
CA GLY A 179 -18.35 -27.49 -19.27
C GLY A 179 -18.60 -28.99 -19.16
N ASP A 180 -18.13 -29.81 -20.11
CA ASP A 180 -18.40 -31.25 -20.16
C ASP A 180 -17.47 -32.07 -19.23
N SER A 181 -16.50 -31.42 -18.58
CA SER A 181 -15.50 -32.03 -17.69
C SER A 181 -14.45 -32.89 -18.39
N LEU A 182 -14.32 -32.78 -19.72
CA LEU A 182 -13.20 -33.28 -20.50
C LEU A 182 -12.22 -32.14 -20.80
N ALA A 183 -11.04 -32.49 -21.32
CA ALA A 183 -10.05 -31.50 -21.68
C ALA A 183 -10.13 -31.22 -23.18
N ASP A 184 -10.43 -29.99 -23.55
CA ASP A 184 -10.58 -29.59 -24.94
C ASP A 184 -9.50 -28.64 -25.42
N THR A 185 -9.46 -28.45 -26.75
CA THR A 185 -8.55 -27.50 -27.39
C THR A 185 -9.31 -26.59 -28.35
N TYR A 186 -9.34 -25.30 -28.03
CA TYR A 186 -9.98 -24.26 -28.80
C TYR A 186 -8.92 -23.40 -29.50
N THR A 187 -9.02 -23.24 -30.81
CA THR A 187 -8.08 -22.43 -31.61
C THR A 187 -8.62 -21.03 -31.86
N ILE A 188 -7.77 -20.03 -31.62
CA ILE A 188 -8.05 -18.59 -31.78
C ILE A 188 -7.22 -18.05 -32.94
N THR A 189 -7.88 -17.80 -34.07
CA THR A 189 -7.25 -17.20 -35.26
C THR A 189 -7.85 -15.82 -35.48
N SER A 190 -7.14 -14.74 -35.15
CA SER A 190 -7.64 -13.36 -35.30
C SER A 190 -7.20 -12.67 -36.59
N SER A 191 -6.19 -13.20 -37.28
CA SER A 191 -5.60 -12.63 -38.51
C SER A 191 -5.36 -11.12 -38.43
N ALA A 192 -4.69 -10.67 -37.36
CA ALA A 192 -4.40 -9.26 -37.06
C ALA A 192 -5.62 -8.36 -36.73
N SER A 193 -6.83 -8.93 -36.63
CA SER A 193 -7.97 -8.22 -36.06
C SER A 193 -7.74 -7.91 -34.59
N THR A 194 -8.24 -6.75 -34.14
CA THR A 194 -8.08 -6.28 -32.76
C THR A 194 -9.35 -6.55 -31.97
N PHE A 195 -9.24 -7.31 -30.88
CA PHE A 195 -10.28 -7.39 -29.86
C PHE A 195 -10.30 -6.10 -29.03
N SER A 196 -11.46 -5.67 -28.54
CA SER A 196 -11.50 -4.59 -27.54
C SER A 196 -11.05 -5.16 -26.20
N ASN A 197 -11.83 -6.09 -25.63
CA ASN A 197 -11.41 -6.92 -24.51
C ASN A 197 -11.54 -8.39 -24.89
N LEU A 198 -10.65 -9.23 -24.38
CA LEU A 198 -10.69 -10.68 -24.57
C LEU A 198 -10.61 -11.36 -23.19
N THR A 199 -11.55 -12.26 -22.93
CA THR A 199 -11.58 -13.11 -21.75
C THR A 199 -11.46 -14.56 -22.17
N ILE A 200 -10.56 -15.30 -21.52
CA ILE A 200 -10.40 -16.75 -21.63
C ILE A 200 -10.85 -17.38 -20.32
N ASN A 201 -11.78 -18.33 -20.38
CA ASN A 201 -12.36 -18.94 -19.19
C ASN A 201 -12.65 -20.44 -19.39
N SER A 202 -11.80 -21.32 -18.87
CA SER A 202 -12.16 -22.73 -18.67
C SER A 202 -13.31 -22.80 -17.65
N THR A 203 -14.35 -23.58 -17.92
CA THR A 203 -15.57 -23.68 -17.10
C THR A 203 -15.73 -25.00 -16.37
N ASP A 204 -14.91 -26.00 -16.65
CA ASP A 204 -14.95 -27.28 -15.97
C ASP A 204 -13.73 -27.56 -15.07
N GLY A 205 -13.80 -28.68 -14.35
CA GLY A 205 -12.74 -29.12 -13.44
C GLY A 205 -11.54 -29.77 -14.15
N ALA A 206 -11.61 -29.98 -15.46
CA ALA A 206 -10.48 -30.34 -16.31
C ALA A 206 -9.81 -29.05 -16.81
N THR A 207 -8.64 -29.15 -17.47
CA THR A 207 -7.93 -27.95 -17.95
C THR A 207 -8.02 -27.85 -19.46
N ASP A 208 -8.93 -27.00 -19.95
CA ASP A 208 -9.02 -26.65 -21.37
C ASP A 208 -7.79 -25.88 -21.86
N THR A 209 -7.48 -26.05 -23.14
CA THR A 209 -6.41 -25.31 -23.83
C THR A 209 -6.97 -24.38 -24.89
N PHE A 210 -6.74 -23.09 -24.72
CA PHE A 210 -7.03 -22.04 -25.69
C PHE A 210 -5.73 -21.67 -26.41
N GLN A 211 -5.58 -22.12 -27.64
CA GLN A 211 -4.35 -21.98 -28.40
C GLN A 211 -4.45 -20.91 -29.50
N LEU A 212 -3.37 -20.17 -29.73
CA LEU A 212 -3.31 -19.20 -30.81
C LEU A 212 -3.04 -19.88 -32.17
N GLY A 213 -3.84 -19.52 -33.17
CA GLY A 213 -3.63 -19.82 -34.58
C GLY A 213 -3.03 -18.67 -35.40
N ALA A 214 -2.91 -17.47 -34.79
CA ALA A 214 -2.29 -16.28 -35.36
C ALA A 214 -1.81 -15.34 -34.25
N ASN A 215 -1.06 -14.28 -34.58
CA ASN A 215 -0.72 -13.22 -33.63
C ASN A 215 -1.99 -12.58 -33.05
N LEU A 216 -1.99 -12.37 -31.74
CA LEU A 216 -3.13 -11.81 -31.01
C LEU A 216 -2.93 -10.31 -30.76
N ILE A 217 -3.97 -9.51 -31.02
CA ILE A 217 -4.01 -8.09 -30.68
C ILE A 217 -5.26 -7.82 -29.83
N VAL A 218 -5.05 -7.30 -28.62
CA VAL A 218 -6.11 -6.89 -27.69
C VAL A 218 -5.92 -5.41 -27.40
N GLY A 219 -6.86 -4.60 -27.87
CA GLY A 219 -6.83 -3.15 -27.74
C GLY A 219 -6.89 -2.70 -26.29
N LYS A 220 -7.64 -3.37 -25.41
CA LYS A 220 -7.74 -3.07 -23.98
C LYS A 220 -7.27 -4.27 -23.15
N ASN A 221 -8.16 -4.99 -22.49
CA ASN A 221 -7.80 -5.96 -21.46
C ASN A 221 -7.79 -7.40 -22.00
N LEU A 222 -6.72 -8.14 -21.71
CA LEU A 222 -6.67 -9.60 -21.82
C LEU A 222 -6.81 -10.21 -20.42
N THR A 223 -7.86 -11.00 -20.22
CA THR A 223 -8.13 -11.68 -18.93
C THR A 223 -8.15 -13.19 -19.15
N ILE A 224 -7.36 -13.92 -18.39
CA ILE A 224 -7.40 -15.38 -18.33
C ILE A 224 -7.85 -15.74 -16.92
N THR A 225 -9.08 -16.20 -16.76
CA THR A 225 -9.65 -16.54 -15.45
C THR A 225 -9.30 -17.96 -15.03
N ALA A 226 -9.24 -18.88 -15.99
CA ALA A 226 -8.90 -20.30 -15.82
C ALA A 226 -8.47 -20.93 -17.15
N GLY A 227 -7.91 -22.15 -17.10
CA GLY A 227 -7.46 -22.91 -18.27
C GLY A 227 -6.01 -22.62 -18.67
N THR A 228 -5.60 -23.20 -19.80
CA THR A 228 -4.29 -23.01 -20.43
C THR A 228 -4.42 -22.11 -21.65
N PHE A 229 -3.70 -21.01 -21.70
CA PHE A 229 -3.56 -20.15 -22.86
C PHE A 229 -2.19 -20.39 -23.52
N ASP A 230 -2.17 -20.99 -24.72
CA ASP A 230 -0.93 -21.45 -25.39
C ASP A 230 -0.68 -20.72 -26.71
N VAL A 231 0.51 -20.13 -26.85
CA VAL A 231 0.93 -19.46 -28.09
C VAL A 231 1.41 -20.43 -29.18
N THR A 232 1.41 -21.74 -28.87
CA THR A 232 1.81 -22.88 -29.70
C THR A 232 3.29 -22.88 -30.08
N ALA A 233 3.75 -23.97 -30.69
CA ALA A 233 5.12 -24.07 -31.21
C ALA A 233 5.46 -23.00 -32.27
N SER A 234 4.46 -22.34 -32.85
CA SER A 234 4.63 -21.21 -33.76
C SER A 234 5.06 -19.91 -33.07
N ASN A 235 5.00 -19.84 -31.74
CA ASN A 235 5.39 -18.68 -30.93
C ASN A 235 4.67 -17.39 -31.32
N TYR A 236 3.35 -17.45 -31.53
CA TYR A 236 2.58 -16.29 -31.92
C TYR A 236 2.70 -15.16 -30.89
N ASN A 237 2.94 -13.94 -31.39
CA ASN A 237 3.11 -12.76 -30.54
C ASN A 237 1.76 -12.26 -30.02
N ILE A 238 1.81 -11.62 -28.86
CA ILE A 238 0.63 -11.03 -28.20
C ILE A 238 0.89 -9.54 -28.02
N THR A 239 -0.03 -8.71 -28.47
CA THR A 239 -0.01 -7.25 -28.25
C THR A 239 -1.21 -6.84 -27.41
N ILE A 240 -0.98 -6.11 -26.32
CA ILE A 240 -2.00 -5.69 -25.36
C ILE A 240 -1.91 -4.17 -25.17
N GLY A 241 -3.02 -3.46 -25.34
CA GLY A 241 -3.08 -2.03 -25.07
C GLY A 241 -3.33 -1.69 -23.60
N GLY A 242 -4.29 -2.37 -22.96
CA GLY A 242 -4.69 -2.20 -21.56
C GLY A 242 -4.05 -3.22 -20.61
N ASN A 243 -4.85 -3.87 -19.77
CA ASN A 243 -4.36 -4.74 -18.70
C ASN A 243 -4.18 -6.21 -19.14
N LEU A 244 -3.28 -6.92 -18.45
CA LEU A 244 -3.16 -8.38 -18.50
C LEU A 244 -3.43 -8.95 -17.11
N THR A 245 -4.46 -9.79 -16.98
CA THR A 245 -4.73 -10.57 -15.78
C THR A 245 -4.64 -12.05 -16.10
N ASN A 246 -3.76 -12.81 -15.46
CA ASN A 246 -3.63 -14.25 -15.65
C ASN A 246 -3.80 -15.04 -14.36
N ASN A 247 -4.98 -15.61 -14.16
CA ASN A 247 -5.27 -16.55 -13.07
C ASN A 247 -5.23 -18.02 -13.51
N GLY A 248 -5.01 -18.29 -14.80
CA GLY A 248 -4.79 -19.62 -15.36
C GLY A 248 -3.31 -19.87 -15.68
N THR A 249 -3.06 -20.76 -16.64
CA THR A 249 -1.71 -21.08 -17.14
C THR A 249 -1.46 -20.34 -18.46
N MET A 250 -0.36 -19.59 -18.56
CA MET A 250 0.10 -19.04 -19.85
C MET A 250 1.36 -19.76 -20.33
N ASN A 251 1.25 -20.43 -21.48
CA ASN A 251 2.37 -21.07 -22.17
C ASN A 251 2.93 -20.11 -23.23
N ASN A 252 3.82 -19.22 -22.81
CA ASN A 252 4.45 -18.21 -23.69
C ASN A 252 5.56 -18.77 -24.61
N ARG A 253 6.09 -19.97 -24.32
CA ARG A 253 7.14 -20.63 -25.12
C ARG A 253 8.29 -19.67 -25.47
N SER A 254 8.45 -19.29 -26.73
CA SER A 254 9.45 -18.31 -27.19
C SER A 254 8.85 -17.06 -27.84
N ASN A 255 7.60 -16.70 -27.50
CA ASN A 255 6.93 -15.55 -28.08
C ASN A 255 7.40 -14.21 -27.51
N THR A 256 6.85 -13.13 -28.07
CA THR A 256 6.95 -11.77 -27.54
C THR A 256 5.59 -11.25 -27.11
N VAL A 257 5.50 -10.77 -25.87
CA VAL A 257 4.35 -10.01 -25.36
C VAL A 257 4.69 -8.52 -25.38
N THR A 258 3.83 -7.71 -25.99
CA THR A 258 4.06 -6.28 -26.25
C THR A 258 2.99 -5.41 -25.60
N PHE A 259 3.41 -4.35 -24.89
CA PHE A 259 2.53 -3.33 -24.30
C PHE A 259 2.86 -1.93 -24.83
N ASN A 260 2.18 -1.50 -25.91
CA ASN A 260 2.59 -0.32 -26.69
C ASN A 260 1.50 0.72 -26.99
N ASP A 261 0.31 0.62 -26.38
CA ASP A 261 -0.69 1.69 -26.50
C ASP A 261 -0.37 2.86 -25.55
N ASN A 262 -0.09 4.05 -26.09
CA ASN A 262 0.23 5.26 -25.32
C ASN A 262 -0.99 5.90 -24.63
N THR A 263 -2.21 5.53 -25.03
CA THR A 263 -3.43 6.05 -24.42
C THR A 263 -3.83 5.30 -23.16
N GLN A 264 -3.13 4.19 -22.86
CA GLN A 264 -3.50 3.29 -21.78
C GLN A 264 -2.32 2.95 -20.88
N ASN A 265 -2.58 2.99 -19.58
CA ASN A 265 -1.72 2.34 -18.59
C ASN A 265 -2.07 0.86 -18.51
N SER A 266 -1.08 0.00 -18.25
CA SER A 266 -1.27 -1.45 -18.18
C SER A 266 -0.96 -1.95 -16.79
N ALA A 267 -1.93 -2.56 -16.13
CA ALA A 267 -1.72 -3.42 -14.97
C ALA A 267 -1.50 -4.86 -15.44
N ILE A 268 -0.48 -5.51 -14.89
CA ILE A 268 -0.06 -6.87 -15.19
C ILE A 268 -0.09 -7.66 -13.88
N THR A 269 -1.07 -8.55 -13.74
CA THR A 269 -1.32 -9.30 -12.51
C THR A 269 -1.60 -10.76 -12.83
N GLY A 270 -1.34 -11.65 -11.86
CA GLY A 270 -1.73 -13.04 -12.00
C GLY A 270 -1.82 -13.78 -10.67
N SER A 271 -2.18 -15.06 -10.75
CA SER A 271 -2.14 -16.00 -9.64
C SER A 271 -0.82 -16.81 -9.69
N GLY A 272 -0.33 -17.26 -8.52
CA GLY A 272 0.87 -18.09 -8.43
C GLY A 272 2.19 -17.34 -8.25
N SER A 273 3.30 -18.10 -8.23
CA SER A 273 4.66 -17.58 -8.07
C SER A 273 5.65 -18.41 -8.91
N PRO A 274 6.24 -17.86 -10.00
CA PRO A 274 5.96 -16.54 -10.58
C PRO A 274 4.50 -16.40 -11.04
N ALA A 275 3.90 -15.22 -10.84
CA ALA A 275 2.54 -14.91 -11.27
C ALA A 275 2.40 -14.96 -12.81
N ILE A 276 3.41 -14.45 -13.52
CA ILE A 276 3.52 -14.56 -14.97
C ILE A 276 4.97 -14.82 -15.36
N THR A 277 5.19 -15.77 -16.27
CA THR A 277 6.47 -15.99 -16.95
C THR A 277 6.36 -15.55 -18.40
N PHE A 278 7.05 -14.48 -18.76
CA PHE A 278 7.26 -14.04 -20.14
C PHE A 278 8.48 -14.73 -20.73
N TYR A 279 8.45 -15.02 -22.03
CA TYR A 279 9.68 -15.25 -22.76
C TYR A 279 10.32 -13.90 -23.09
N ASN A 280 9.85 -13.20 -24.12
CA ASN A 280 10.19 -11.79 -24.34
C ASN A 280 9.07 -10.87 -23.84
N LEU A 281 9.45 -9.76 -23.22
CA LEU A 281 8.53 -8.68 -22.82
C LEU A 281 9.02 -7.38 -23.47
N THR A 282 8.14 -6.71 -24.21
CA THR A 282 8.47 -5.50 -24.96
C THR A 282 7.53 -4.34 -24.62
N SER A 283 8.10 -3.17 -24.36
CA SER A 283 7.40 -1.88 -24.41
C SER A 283 8.34 -0.82 -24.99
N THR A 284 7.89 -0.16 -26.05
CA THR A 284 8.68 0.84 -26.82
C THR A 284 7.91 2.14 -27.01
N THR A 285 6.79 2.30 -26.32
CA THR A 285 5.93 3.46 -26.44
C THR A 285 6.19 4.39 -25.26
N GLY A 286 6.80 5.55 -25.54
CA GLY A 286 7.10 6.53 -24.51
C GLY A 286 5.88 6.95 -23.69
N SER A 287 6.09 7.30 -22.42
CA SER A 287 5.06 7.65 -21.43
C SER A 287 4.12 6.51 -21.02
N LYS A 288 4.36 5.28 -21.51
CA LYS A 288 3.64 4.10 -21.03
C LYS A 288 3.94 3.83 -19.55
N ILE A 289 2.91 3.48 -18.79
CA ILE A 289 3.05 2.96 -17.42
C ILE A 289 2.68 1.47 -17.42
N LEU A 290 3.64 0.64 -17.02
CA LEU A 290 3.46 -0.79 -16.75
C LEU A 290 3.49 -1.01 -15.24
N LYS A 291 2.34 -1.39 -14.68
CA LYS A 291 2.18 -1.69 -13.26
C LYS A 291 2.15 -3.19 -13.05
N PHE A 292 3.08 -3.72 -12.29
CA PHE A 292 3.18 -5.14 -11.95
C PHE A 292 2.54 -5.40 -10.59
N GLY A 293 1.83 -6.52 -10.44
CA GLY A 293 1.15 -6.89 -9.20
C GLY A 293 2.04 -6.77 -7.95
N ALA A 294 1.60 -5.99 -6.97
CA ALA A 294 2.29 -5.83 -5.69
C ALA A 294 2.49 -7.17 -4.98
N GLY A 295 3.71 -7.44 -4.51
CA GLY A 295 4.08 -8.70 -3.86
C GLY A 295 4.13 -9.92 -4.80
N GLN A 296 3.93 -9.74 -6.11
CA GLN A 296 3.98 -10.81 -7.09
C GLN A 296 5.35 -10.89 -7.76
N THR A 297 5.73 -12.11 -8.17
CA THR A 297 6.97 -12.34 -8.92
C THR A 297 6.69 -12.49 -10.41
N PHE A 298 7.43 -11.79 -11.25
CA PHE A 298 7.33 -11.84 -12.71
C PHE A 298 8.65 -12.33 -13.29
N ARG A 299 8.61 -13.32 -14.18
CA ARG A 299 9.80 -13.91 -14.78
C ARG A 299 9.94 -13.51 -16.24
N THR A 300 11.18 -13.25 -16.68
CA THR A 300 11.53 -13.03 -18.09
C THR A 300 12.67 -13.97 -18.47
N ASN A 301 12.40 -14.90 -19.40
CA ASN A 301 13.36 -15.91 -19.83
C ASN A 301 14.21 -15.46 -21.05
N GLY A 302 13.67 -14.57 -21.88
CA GLY A 302 14.29 -14.05 -23.09
C GLY A 302 14.58 -12.55 -22.99
N LEU A 303 14.38 -11.82 -24.08
CA LEU A 303 14.69 -10.40 -24.18
C LEU A 303 13.65 -9.53 -23.44
N LEU A 304 14.10 -8.76 -22.46
CA LEU A 304 13.37 -7.66 -21.85
C LEU A 304 13.70 -6.34 -22.57
N THR A 305 12.77 -5.82 -23.36
CA THR A 305 12.93 -4.56 -24.10
C THR A 305 12.04 -3.48 -23.50
N ILE A 306 12.64 -2.45 -22.93
CA ILE A 306 11.95 -1.24 -22.46
C ILE A 306 12.63 -0.03 -23.11
N THR A 307 11.93 0.69 -23.99
CA THR A 307 12.53 1.76 -24.80
C THR A 307 11.61 2.97 -24.85
N GLY A 308 11.84 3.94 -23.97
CA GLY A 308 11.18 5.25 -24.01
C GLY A 308 11.89 6.24 -24.93
N THR A 309 11.66 7.53 -24.70
CA THR A 309 12.40 8.64 -25.33
C THR A 309 12.75 9.71 -24.29
N THR A 310 13.63 10.66 -24.63
CA THR A 310 14.18 11.70 -23.73
C THR A 310 13.14 12.43 -22.89
N ASN A 311 11.94 12.66 -23.44
CA ASN A 311 10.85 13.37 -22.74
C ASN A 311 9.65 12.47 -22.41
N ASN A 312 9.67 11.21 -22.82
CA ASN A 312 8.58 10.26 -22.63
C ASN A 312 9.18 8.92 -22.18
N GLN A 313 9.63 8.86 -20.93
CA GLN A 313 10.16 7.63 -20.36
C GLN A 313 9.04 6.59 -20.16
N ILE A 314 9.38 5.30 -20.18
CA ILE A 314 8.43 4.23 -19.81
C ILE A 314 8.58 3.95 -18.32
N ASN A 315 7.47 3.99 -17.58
CA ASN A 315 7.46 3.74 -16.13
C ASN A 315 7.14 2.26 -15.85
N LEU A 316 8.01 1.58 -15.11
CA LEU A 316 7.76 0.25 -14.54
C LEU A 316 7.56 0.42 -13.04
N ALA A 317 6.37 0.10 -12.55
CA ALA A 317 5.95 0.35 -11.17
C ALA A 317 5.18 -0.83 -10.58
N SER A 318 4.93 -0.79 -9.27
CA SER A 318 4.00 -1.72 -8.62
C SER A 318 2.53 -1.27 -8.82
N THR A 319 1.58 -2.20 -8.83
CA THR A 319 0.13 -1.88 -8.76
C THR A 319 -0.26 -1.26 -7.42
N SER A 320 0.53 -1.51 -6.39
CA SER A 320 0.51 -0.78 -5.13
C SER A 320 1.82 0.02 -5.06
N PRO A 321 1.81 1.30 -5.45
CA PRO A 321 3.02 2.13 -5.44
C PRO A 321 3.67 2.01 -4.07
N ALA A 322 4.92 1.53 -4.03
CA ALA A 322 5.67 1.60 -2.80
C ALA A 322 6.02 3.06 -2.60
N GLY A 323 5.91 3.56 -1.37
CA GLY A 323 6.55 4.81 -1.04
C GLY A 323 8.01 4.72 -1.49
N LYS A 324 8.48 5.74 -2.20
CA LYS A 324 9.89 5.89 -2.54
C LYS A 324 10.71 5.76 -1.24
N LEU A 325 11.48 4.68 -1.10
CA LEU A 325 12.60 4.61 -0.17
C LEU A 325 13.71 5.51 -0.72
N THR A 326 13.48 6.81 -0.61
CA THR A 326 14.54 7.74 -0.34
C THR A 326 14.46 8.01 1.15
N SER A 327 15.56 7.84 1.88
CA SER A 327 15.93 8.89 2.83
C SER A 327 15.71 10.18 2.03
N GLY A 328 14.57 10.83 2.28
CA GLY A 328 13.88 11.82 1.45
C GLY A 328 12.48 12.14 1.96
N ALA A 329 12.19 13.15 2.81
CA ALA A 329 10.78 13.50 3.07
C ALA A 329 10.08 13.68 1.73
N SER A 330 9.04 12.86 1.54
CA SER A 330 7.85 13.34 0.88
C SER A 330 7.45 14.60 1.60
N GLY A 331 7.43 15.73 0.93
CA GLY A 331 7.44 16.93 1.71
C GLY A 331 7.11 18.10 0.85
N GLY A 332 5.87 18.55 1.00
CA GLY A 332 5.38 19.87 0.67
C GLY A 332 5.72 20.52 -0.68
N GLN A 333 4.80 21.31 -1.21
CA GLN A 333 5.18 22.34 -2.19
C GLN A 333 6.13 23.38 -1.55
N TYR A 334 6.14 23.43 -0.22
CA TYR A 334 6.96 24.32 0.58
C TYR A 334 7.74 23.56 1.65
N LYS A 335 8.89 24.12 2.02
CA LYS A 335 9.67 23.68 3.18
C LYS A 335 10.16 24.86 4.00
N LYS A 336 10.46 24.61 5.27
CA LYS A 336 11.02 25.57 6.21
C LYS A 336 12.11 24.90 7.04
N LYS A 337 13.23 25.58 7.22
CA LYS A 337 14.31 25.12 8.10
C LYS A 337 13.96 25.39 9.56
N VAL A 338 14.18 24.41 10.44
CA VAL A 338 14.08 24.57 11.90
C VAL A 338 15.49 24.34 12.47
N THR A 339 16.12 25.40 12.97
CA THR A 339 17.53 25.40 13.44
C THR A 339 17.57 25.38 14.96
N PHE A 340 18.48 24.59 15.53
CA PHE A 340 18.60 24.37 16.97
C PHE A 340 19.79 25.14 17.58
N ASP A 341 19.64 25.57 18.83
CA ASP A 341 20.71 26.18 19.63
C ASP A 341 21.09 25.31 20.84
N ASN A 342 22.04 24.41 20.60
CA ASN A 342 22.69 23.58 21.62
C ASN A 342 24.09 24.12 21.99
N SER A 343 24.36 25.41 21.73
CA SER A 343 25.68 26.03 21.93
C SER A 343 26.09 26.08 23.41
N GLY A 344 25.12 26.05 24.32
CA GLY A 344 25.35 26.08 25.77
C GLY A 344 25.58 24.71 26.41
N GLN A 345 25.61 23.63 25.63
CA GLN A 345 25.67 22.25 26.12
C GLN A 345 26.88 21.53 25.50
N ALA A 346 27.58 20.72 26.31
CA ALA A 346 28.81 20.02 25.90
C ALA A 346 28.56 18.58 25.41
N GLU A 347 27.30 18.18 25.24
CA GLU A 347 26.90 16.82 24.87
C GLU A 347 26.15 16.80 23.53
N ASN A 348 26.44 15.79 22.71
CA ASN A 348 25.63 15.47 21.53
C ASN A 348 24.31 14.86 21.99
N LEU A 349 23.19 15.48 21.64
CA LEU A 349 21.86 14.97 21.97
C LEU A 349 21.44 13.96 20.91
N THR A 350 21.52 12.66 21.21
CA THR A 350 21.17 11.58 20.27
C THR A 350 19.73 11.11 20.47
N ASN A 351 18.97 10.95 19.38
CA ASN A 351 17.56 10.53 19.38
C ASN A 351 16.71 11.41 20.32
N PHE A 352 16.85 12.73 20.18
CA PHE A 352 16.27 13.74 21.06
C PHE A 352 14.90 14.19 20.54
N PRO A 353 13.81 14.02 21.32
CA PRO A 353 12.52 14.62 20.99
C PRO A 353 12.56 16.14 21.19
N ILE A 354 12.35 16.90 20.12
CA ILE A 354 12.22 18.35 20.17
C ILE A 354 10.77 18.77 19.91
N LEU A 355 10.34 19.82 20.61
CA LEU A 355 9.07 20.50 20.34
C LEU A 355 9.23 21.52 19.22
N VAL A 356 8.45 21.38 18.17
CA VAL A 356 8.28 22.36 17.10
C VAL A 356 6.93 23.04 17.30
N LYS A 357 6.97 24.32 17.72
CA LYS A 357 5.78 25.15 17.97
C LYS A 357 5.47 26.08 16.80
N LEU A 358 4.31 25.88 16.18
CA LEU A 358 3.85 26.71 15.07
C LEU A 358 2.82 27.73 15.55
N THR A 359 2.95 28.96 15.05
CA THR A 359 2.01 30.05 15.26
C THR A 359 1.85 30.85 13.97
N SER A 360 0.83 31.70 13.88
CA SER A 360 0.66 32.65 12.77
C SER A 360 1.89 33.51 12.46
N SER A 361 2.80 33.69 13.43
CA SER A 361 4.05 34.43 13.23
C SER A 361 5.13 33.66 12.46
N ASN A 362 5.06 32.33 12.43
CA ASN A 362 6.12 31.48 11.87
C ASN A 362 5.63 30.43 10.87
N PHE A 363 4.31 30.25 10.71
CA PHE A 363 3.70 29.28 9.81
C PHE A 363 2.36 29.79 9.26
N ASP A 364 2.07 29.49 8.00
CA ASP A 364 0.80 29.79 7.34
C ASP A 364 -0.10 28.56 7.36
N PHE A 365 -1.08 28.55 8.26
CA PHE A 365 -2.01 27.43 8.46
C PHE A 365 -2.95 27.18 7.28
N THR A 366 -3.00 28.07 6.29
CA THR A 366 -3.75 27.82 5.04
C THR A 366 -3.02 26.89 4.09
N LYS A 367 -1.71 26.65 4.31
CA LYS A 367 -0.83 25.79 3.51
C LYS A 367 -0.64 24.40 4.11
N ALA A 368 -1.59 23.94 4.92
CA ALA A 368 -1.61 22.60 5.47
C ALA A 368 -3.05 22.12 5.56
N GLN A 369 -3.23 20.80 5.65
CA GLN A 369 -4.54 20.21 5.89
C GLN A 369 -5.04 20.55 7.30
N SER A 370 -6.35 20.39 7.52
CA SER A 370 -7.05 20.92 8.70
C SER A 370 -6.57 20.38 10.04
N ALA A 371 -5.88 19.23 10.07
CA ALA A 371 -5.23 18.65 11.24
C ALA A 371 -3.72 18.41 11.05
N GLY A 372 -3.09 19.10 10.08
CA GLY A 372 -1.65 18.98 9.82
C GLY A 372 -1.22 17.65 9.19
N GLN A 373 -2.13 16.90 8.58
CA GLN A 373 -1.87 15.56 8.01
C GLN A 373 -0.74 15.55 6.98
N ASP A 374 -0.48 16.67 6.33
CA ASP A 374 0.52 16.85 5.29
C ASP A 374 1.87 17.40 5.78
N ILE A 375 2.04 17.56 7.09
CA ILE A 375 3.32 17.97 7.70
C ILE A 375 4.31 16.81 7.65
N ARG A 376 5.55 17.09 7.27
CA ARG A 376 6.63 16.10 7.17
C ARG A 376 7.94 16.69 7.66
N PHE A 377 8.82 15.87 8.24
CA PHE A 377 10.13 16.31 8.71
C PHE A 377 11.27 15.48 8.13
N THR A 378 12.40 16.12 7.82
CA THR A 378 13.68 15.45 7.53
C THR A 378 14.80 15.98 8.37
N ASP A 379 15.86 15.18 8.47
CA ASP A 379 17.18 15.65 8.85
C ASP A 379 17.71 16.77 7.91
N SER A 380 18.86 17.32 8.27
CA SER A 380 19.59 18.40 7.61
C SER A 380 19.96 18.12 6.15
N ASP A 381 20.02 16.84 5.76
CA ASP A 381 20.23 16.40 4.38
C ASP A 381 19.05 16.74 3.45
N GLY A 382 17.92 17.20 4.01
CA GLY A 382 16.69 17.47 3.28
C GLY A 382 15.99 16.20 2.82
N THR A 383 16.47 15.06 3.31
CA THR A 383 16.05 13.77 2.86
C THR A 383 15.67 12.84 4.02
N THR A 384 16.56 12.37 4.86
CA THR A 384 16.26 11.37 5.91
C THR A 384 15.01 11.72 6.73
N SER A 385 13.92 10.96 6.55
CA SER A 385 12.62 11.23 7.21
C SER A 385 12.72 11.02 8.72
N LEU A 386 12.06 11.90 9.48
CA LEU A 386 12.03 11.86 10.94
C LEU A 386 10.65 11.48 11.47
N SER A 387 10.61 10.66 12.52
CA SER A 387 9.37 10.37 13.26
C SER A 387 8.90 11.62 13.99
N TYR A 388 7.58 11.84 13.99
CA TYR A 388 6.95 12.97 14.66
C TYR A 388 5.57 12.61 15.21
N GLU A 389 5.10 13.40 16.17
CA GLU A 389 3.79 13.38 16.78
C GLU A 389 3.22 14.80 16.78
N ILE A 390 2.04 14.98 16.21
CA ILE A 390 1.26 16.21 16.31
C ILE A 390 0.44 16.09 17.58
N GLU A 391 0.93 16.76 18.62
CA GLU A 391 0.23 16.83 19.90
C GLU A 391 -1.03 17.68 19.75
N SER A 392 -0.94 18.85 19.13
CA SER A 392 -2.13 19.64 18.82
C SER A 392 -2.00 20.42 17.52
N TRP A 393 -3.14 20.61 16.86
CA TRP A 393 -3.27 21.37 15.63
C TRP A 393 -4.61 22.10 15.60
N ASP A 394 -4.57 23.43 15.78
CA ASP A 394 -5.73 24.30 15.65
C ASP A 394 -5.47 25.33 14.54
N SER A 395 -6.04 25.05 13.36
CA SER A 395 -5.95 25.94 12.20
C SER A 395 -6.75 27.24 12.39
N SER A 396 -7.75 27.26 13.27
CA SER A 396 -8.55 28.46 13.56
C SER A 396 -7.83 29.38 14.53
N ALA A 397 -7.25 28.83 15.61
CA ALA A 397 -6.38 29.56 16.52
C ALA A 397 -4.98 29.84 15.93
N GLN A 398 -4.65 29.18 14.80
CA GLN A 398 -3.35 29.25 14.13
C GLN A 398 -2.20 28.87 15.07
N THR A 399 -2.36 27.74 15.76
CA THR A 399 -1.37 27.18 16.69
C THR A 399 -1.22 25.67 16.51
N ALA A 400 0.00 25.16 16.59
CA ALA A 400 0.26 23.72 16.65
C ALA A 400 1.50 23.39 17.49
N ASN A 401 1.48 22.21 18.12
CA ASN A 401 2.59 21.64 18.90
C ASN A 401 2.93 20.26 18.32
N ILE A 402 4.19 20.07 17.92
CA ILE A 402 4.64 18.88 17.21
C ILE A 402 5.95 18.39 17.82
N TRP A 403 5.98 17.16 18.31
CA TRP A 403 7.20 16.50 18.77
C TRP A 403 7.90 15.81 17.62
N VAL A 404 9.20 16.07 17.43
CA VAL A 404 10.00 15.48 16.34
C VAL A 404 11.24 14.80 16.93
N LYS A 405 11.49 13.55 16.55
CA LYS A 405 12.71 12.85 16.97
C LYS A 405 13.88 13.21 16.07
N VAL A 406 14.82 13.97 16.60
CA VAL A 406 16.05 14.36 15.91
C VAL A 406 17.14 13.32 16.17
N PRO A 407 17.78 12.73 15.13
CA PRO A 407 18.77 11.68 15.31
C PRO A 407 19.99 12.16 16.11
N GLN A 408 20.46 13.37 15.85
CA GLN A 408 21.53 14.00 16.60
C GLN A 408 21.45 15.53 16.53
N ILE A 409 21.73 16.20 17.64
CA ILE A 409 22.05 17.63 17.70
C ILE A 409 23.43 17.76 18.34
N ASP A 410 24.38 18.38 17.65
CA ASP A 410 25.78 18.37 18.09
C ASP A 410 25.99 19.23 19.35
N ALA A 411 26.95 18.81 20.17
CA ALA A 411 27.45 19.56 21.30
C ALA A 411 27.97 20.93 20.84
N SER A 412 27.69 21.97 21.61
CA SER A 412 28.22 23.31 21.39
C SER A 412 27.92 23.88 19.99
N SER A 413 26.83 23.41 19.36
CA SER A 413 26.41 23.82 18.02
C SER A 413 25.16 24.70 18.06
N SER A 414 25.13 25.72 17.21
CA SER A 414 23.95 26.53 16.92
C SER A 414 23.55 26.43 15.44
N THR A 415 24.03 25.39 14.75
CA THR A 415 23.92 25.26 13.29
C THR A 415 23.25 23.98 12.84
N ASP A 416 22.95 23.05 13.75
CA ASP A 416 22.15 21.87 13.43
C ASP A 416 20.71 22.27 13.11
N TYR A 417 20.09 21.58 12.15
CA TYR A 417 18.74 21.88 11.72
C TYR A 417 18.04 20.66 11.12
N ILE A 418 16.72 20.71 11.12
CA ILE A 418 15.84 19.83 10.34
C ILE A 418 15.08 20.65 9.29
N TYR A 419 14.47 19.99 8.32
CA TYR A 419 13.48 20.61 7.44
C TYR A 419 12.08 20.14 7.80
N MET A 420 11.14 21.08 7.84
CA MET A 420 9.70 20.83 7.87
C MET A 420 9.12 21.09 6.49
N PHE A 421 8.32 20.19 5.97
CA PHE A 421 7.67 20.29 4.68
C PHE A 421 6.14 20.23 4.82
N TYR A 422 5.42 20.93 3.94
CA TYR A 422 3.96 21.13 4.03
C TYR A 422 3.33 21.61 2.71
N ASN A 423 2.00 21.62 2.62
CA ASN A 423 1.20 21.94 1.44
C ASN A 423 1.11 20.79 0.43
N ASP A 424 0.79 19.60 0.95
CA ASP A 424 0.37 18.44 0.16
C ASP A 424 -1.09 18.11 0.45
N PRO A 425 -2.05 18.55 -0.38
CA PRO A 425 -3.45 18.27 -0.15
C PRO A 425 -3.81 16.79 -0.32
N THR A 426 -2.90 15.95 -0.82
CA THR A 426 -3.11 14.51 -1.02
C THR A 426 -2.42 13.63 0.02
N ALA A 427 -1.59 14.22 0.89
CA ALA A 427 -0.89 13.46 1.93
C ALA A 427 -1.86 12.86 2.94
N ALA A 428 -1.75 11.55 3.17
CA ALA A 428 -2.32 10.92 4.35
C ALA A 428 -1.55 11.36 5.61
N ASP A 429 -2.13 11.17 6.79
CA ASP A 429 -1.40 11.38 8.05
C ASP A 429 -0.16 10.46 8.12
N GLY A 430 0.98 11.02 8.50
CA GLY A 430 2.29 10.38 8.44
C GLY A 430 3.02 10.30 9.78
N GLN A 431 2.34 10.64 10.88
CA GLN A 431 2.90 10.61 12.22
C GLN A 431 3.31 9.18 12.65
N ASP A 432 4.32 9.09 13.50
CA ASP A 432 4.70 7.86 14.19
C ASP A 432 5.08 8.21 15.64
N LYS A 433 4.03 8.46 16.44
CA LYS A 433 4.16 8.86 17.84
C LYS A 433 5.01 7.91 18.66
N THR A 434 4.84 6.60 18.45
CA THR A 434 5.56 5.59 19.24
C THR A 434 7.05 5.58 18.95
N SER A 435 7.44 5.85 17.70
CA SER A 435 8.85 5.96 17.33
C SER A 435 9.49 7.25 17.85
N VAL A 436 8.75 8.34 18.05
CA VAL A 436 9.28 9.58 18.67
C VAL A 436 9.86 9.27 20.04
N TRP A 437 9.10 8.52 20.84
CA TRP A 437 9.43 8.22 22.24
C TRP A 437 10.20 6.91 22.44
N SER A 438 10.69 6.29 21.37
CA SER A 438 11.39 4.99 21.42
C SER A 438 12.74 4.99 22.15
N ASN A 439 13.30 6.15 22.48
CA ASN A 439 14.60 6.27 23.16
C ASN A 439 14.50 5.99 24.68
N GLY A 440 13.86 4.89 25.08
CA GLY A 440 13.77 4.49 26.49
C GLY A 440 12.72 5.25 27.31
N TYR A 441 11.71 5.87 26.70
CA TYR A 441 10.53 6.34 27.43
C TYR A 441 9.58 5.16 27.70
N LEU A 442 9.04 5.12 28.91
CA LEU A 442 8.10 4.11 29.42
C LEU A 442 6.67 4.66 29.63
N GLY A 443 6.50 5.96 29.38
CA GLY A 443 5.23 6.67 29.47
C GLY A 443 5.44 8.14 29.14
N VAL A 444 4.58 8.69 28.29
CA VAL A 444 4.52 10.12 27.96
C VAL A 444 3.04 10.49 27.92
N TRP A 445 2.61 11.35 28.84
CA TRP A 445 1.24 11.82 28.97
C TRP A 445 1.22 13.34 28.77
N HIS A 446 0.66 13.77 27.64
CA HIS A 446 0.47 15.19 27.29
C HIS A 446 -0.68 15.84 28.05
N LEU A 447 -1.56 15.05 28.69
CA LEU A 447 -2.54 15.54 29.68
C LEU A 447 -3.53 16.61 29.18
N LYS A 448 -3.83 16.61 27.87
CA LYS A 448 -4.84 17.49 27.27
C LYS A 448 -6.27 16.93 27.33
N GLU A 449 -6.45 15.67 27.70
CA GLU A 449 -7.73 14.97 27.64
C GLU A 449 -8.71 15.35 28.75
N THR A 450 -10.01 15.21 28.49
CA THR A 450 -11.05 15.34 29.53
C THR A 450 -11.29 13.99 30.20
N GLY A 451 -11.12 13.93 31.51
CA GLY A 451 -11.43 12.73 32.29
C GLY A 451 -12.79 12.75 32.98
N ASN A 452 -13.35 11.55 33.17
CA ASN A 452 -14.52 11.29 34.01
C ASN A 452 -14.37 9.99 34.83
N GLY A 453 -13.14 9.46 34.95
CA GLY A 453 -12.83 8.21 35.60
C GLY A 453 -13.00 6.97 34.71
N THR A 454 -13.06 7.16 33.39
CA THR A 454 -13.06 6.03 32.45
C THR A 454 -11.65 5.51 32.24
N ALA A 455 -11.51 4.19 32.09
CA ALA A 455 -10.21 3.58 31.85
C ALA A 455 -9.64 4.03 30.49
N GLY A 456 -8.39 4.47 30.49
CA GLY A 456 -7.65 4.83 29.28
C GLY A 456 -7.93 6.24 28.75
N GLU A 457 -8.48 7.13 29.57
CA GLU A 457 -8.85 8.50 29.16
C GLU A 457 -7.64 9.46 29.06
N TYR A 458 -6.54 9.17 29.75
CA TYR A 458 -5.28 9.92 29.63
C TYR A 458 -4.28 9.09 28.82
N THR A 459 -4.00 9.48 27.58
CA THR A 459 -3.32 8.59 26.65
C THR A 459 -1.80 8.62 26.81
N ASP A 460 -1.17 7.45 26.68
CA ASP A 460 0.29 7.29 26.60
C ASP A 460 0.73 7.32 25.14
N SER A 461 1.66 8.22 24.81
CA SER A 461 2.21 8.38 23.46
C SER A 461 3.30 7.37 23.09
N THR A 462 3.79 6.60 24.06
CA THR A 462 4.81 5.56 23.82
C THR A 462 4.20 4.24 23.36
N SER A 463 5.06 3.29 22.95
CA SER A 463 4.64 1.92 22.62
C SER A 463 4.18 1.10 23.83
N THR A 464 4.35 1.60 25.08
CA THR A 464 3.91 0.84 26.26
C THR A 464 2.41 0.90 26.47
N GLY A 465 1.74 1.94 25.98
CA GLY A 465 0.28 2.07 26.05
C GLY A 465 -0.25 2.13 27.49
N ASN A 466 0.53 2.69 28.42
CA ASN A 466 0.19 2.84 29.84
C ASN A 466 -0.81 3.99 30.04
N ASN A 467 -1.97 3.91 29.41
CA ASN A 467 -3.00 4.93 29.52
C ASN A 467 -3.51 5.05 30.97
N GLY A 468 -3.77 6.28 31.41
CA GLY A 468 -4.25 6.59 32.76
C GLY A 468 -5.78 6.57 32.89
N ARG A 469 -6.23 6.60 34.14
CA ARG A 469 -7.63 6.65 34.56
C ARG A 469 -7.80 7.62 35.73
N GLY A 470 -8.66 8.62 35.59
CA GLY A 470 -8.93 9.60 36.64
C GLY A 470 -9.60 9.00 37.87
N GLY A 471 -9.16 9.41 39.06
CA GLY A 471 -9.75 9.00 40.33
C GLY A 471 -9.81 7.49 40.57
N ASP A 472 -8.98 6.71 39.85
CA ASP A 472 -9.05 5.24 39.75
C ASP A 472 -10.46 4.69 39.43
N GLY A 473 -11.29 5.48 38.74
CA GLY A 473 -12.68 5.16 38.45
C GLY A 473 -13.73 6.03 39.14
N THR A 474 -13.32 6.86 40.08
CA THR A 474 -14.20 7.79 40.77
C THR A 474 -14.23 9.13 40.03
N ALA A 475 -15.31 9.40 39.31
CA ALA A 475 -15.45 10.58 38.46
C ALA A 475 -15.23 11.92 39.20
N SER A 476 -15.62 12.01 40.48
CA SER A 476 -15.43 13.21 41.30
C SER A 476 -14.01 13.41 41.82
N GLN A 477 -13.09 12.50 41.48
CA GLN A 477 -11.66 12.57 41.79
C GLN A 477 -10.82 12.53 40.49
N ALA A 478 -11.48 12.67 39.33
CA ALA A 478 -10.81 12.83 38.06
C ALA A 478 -10.46 14.31 37.89
N PRO A 479 -9.20 14.66 37.54
CA PRO A 479 -8.83 16.05 37.40
C PRO A 479 -9.56 16.70 36.24
N THR A 480 -9.67 18.03 36.32
CA THR A 480 -10.39 18.82 35.32
C THR A 480 -9.42 19.33 34.26
N GLN A 481 -9.74 19.06 32.99
CA GLN A 481 -8.99 19.59 31.85
C GLN A 481 -9.01 21.13 31.83
N THR A 482 -7.89 21.74 31.46
CA THR A 482 -7.78 23.18 31.22
C THR A 482 -7.00 23.45 29.94
N SER A 483 -7.47 24.41 29.13
CA SER A 483 -6.74 24.89 27.96
C SER A 483 -5.55 25.80 28.30
N ALA A 484 -5.30 26.08 29.58
CA ALA A 484 -4.17 26.87 30.04
C ALA A 484 -2.98 25.98 30.44
N GLY A 485 -2.59 25.07 29.54
CA GLY A 485 -1.39 24.25 29.66
C GLY A 485 -0.11 25.02 29.39
N GLN A 486 1.04 24.40 29.65
CA GLN A 486 2.33 24.88 29.17
C GLN A 486 2.49 24.53 27.69
N ILE A 487 2.07 23.32 27.30
CA ILE A 487 1.98 22.85 25.92
C ILE A 487 0.54 22.34 25.73
N ASP A 488 -0.14 22.86 24.71
CA ASP A 488 -1.57 22.62 24.48
C ASP A 488 -2.49 22.83 25.72
N GLY A 489 -2.95 21.73 26.34
CA GLY A 489 -3.82 21.71 27.50
C GLY A 489 -3.17 20.96 28.68
N ALA A 490 -3.76 21.06 29.86
CA ALA A 490 -3.23 20.45 31.08
C ALA A 490 -4.35 19.93 31.98
N GLN A 491 -3.98 19.25 33.07
CA GLN A 491 -4.91 18.84 34.12
C GLN A 491 -4.82 19.77 35.33
N SER A 492 -5.97 20.22 35.83
CA SER A 492 -6.12 20.94 37.09
C SER A 492 -6.54 19.97 38.19
N LEU A 493 -5.73 19.90 39.25
CA LEU A 493 -5.94 19.08 40.42
C LEU A 493 -6.27 19.98 41.61
N ASP A 494 -7.41 19.75 42.24
CA ASP A 494 -7.94 20.61 43.31
C ASP A 494 -7.38 20.29 44.72
N GLY A 495 -6.57 19.23 44.83
CA GLY A 495 -6.10 18.67 46.10
C GLY A 495 -6.89 17.45 46.58
N ALA A 496 -7.74 16.88 45.73
CA ALA A 496 -8.40 15.58 45.91
C ALA A 496 -8.39 14.71 44.62
N ASP A 497 -8.08 15.31 43.48
CA ASP A 497 -7.98 14.65 42.18
C ASP A 497 -6.65 13.93 41.93
N TYR A 498 -6.66 12.90 41.08
CA TYR A 498 -5.45 12.20 40.64
C TYR A 498 -5.69 11.33 39.39
N ILE A 499 -4.60 10.85 38.78
CA ILE A 499 -4.65 9.90 37.67
C ILE A 499 -3.95 8.60 38.10
N SER A 500 -4.66 7.48 38.00
CA SER A 500 -4.16 6.12 38.23
C SER A 500 -3.58 5.54 36.94
N LEU A 501 -2.37 4.98 37.02
CA LEU A 501 -1.66 4.34 35.92
C LEU A 501 -1.56 2.83 36.19
N SER A 502 -2.09 2.02 35.28
CA SER A 502 -2.39 0.62 35.62
C SER A 502 -1.17 -0.33 35.64
N ASN A 503 -0.09 -0.05 34.89
CA ASN A 503 0.97 -1.04 34.61
C ASN A 503 2.39 -0.46 34.36
N THR A 504 2.73 0.72 34.88
CA THR A 504 4.10 1.24 34.69
C THR A 504 5.11 0.37 35.43
N THR A 505 6.19 -0.05 34.76
CA THR A 505 7.26 -0.83 35.39
C THR A 505 8.28 0.11 36.02
N TYR A 506 8.57 -0.10 37.31
CA TYR A 506 9.62 0.65 37.99
C TYR A 506 11.00 0.37 37.38
N GLN A 507 11.80 1.43 37.31
CA GLN A 507 13.20 1.36 36.92
C GLN A 507 14.06 2.01 38.00
N ASP A 508 15.14 1.32 38.37
CA ASP A 508 16.12 1.86 39.33
C ASP A 508 16.86 3.05 38.71
N ASN A 509 17.28 2.91 37.45
CA ASN A 509 17.75 4.02 36.64
C ASN A 509 16.58 4.66 35.91
N LYS A 510 16.36 5.96 36.10
CA LYS A 510 15.22 6.63 35.49
C LYS A 510 15.36 8.13 35.38
N THR A 511 14.48 8.70 34.58
CA THR A 511 14.14 10.13 34.58
C THR A 511 12.64 10.28 34.67
N ILE A 512 12.16 11.17 35.54
CA ILE A 512 10.75 11.58 35.59
C ILE A 512 10.71 13.09 35.38
N GLU A 513 9.84 13.56 34.49
CA GLU A 513 9.67 14.98 34.18
C GLU A 513 8.18 15.35 34.27
N ALA A 514 7.92 16.60 34.66
CA ALA A 514 6.60 17.21 34.58
C ALA A 514 6.72 18.74 34.49
N TRP A 515 5.79 19.39 33.83
CA TRP A 515 5.49 20.79 34.08
C TRP A 515 4.46 20.90 35.19
N ILE A 516 4.72 21.77 36.16
CA ILE A 516 3.81 22.02 37.28
C ILE A 516 3.51 23.51 37.43
N TYR A 517 2.29 23.83 37.84
CA TYR A 517 1.88 25.16 38.28
C TYR A 517 1.20 25.02 39.64
N THR A 518 1.82 25.51 40.71
CA THR A 518 1.21 25.53 42.05
C THR A 518 1.13 26.94 42.62
N GLY A 519 0.04 27.23 43.33
CA GLY A 519 -0.12 28.47 44.11
C GLY A 519 0.22 28.29 45.59
N VAL A 520 0.55 27.08 46.03
CA VAL A 520 0.73 26.71 47.44
C VAL A 520 2.05 25.99 47.69
N ASN A 521 2.59 26.12 48.90
CA ASN A 521 3.85 25.49 49.32
C ASN A 521 3.85 25.03 50.79
N ASN A 522 2.66 24.78 51.34
CA ASN A 522 2.42 24.58 52.78
C ASN A 522 2.01 23.15 53.15
N ALA A 523 2.01 22.22 52.18
CA ALA A 523 1.64 20.83 52.35
C ALA A 523 2.53 19.91 51.52
N TRP A 524 2.57 18.63 51.86
CA TRP A 524 3.18 17.60 51.03
C TRP A 524 2.29 17.35 49.81
N GLN A 525 2.87 17.38 48.61
CA GLN A 525 2.14 17.28 47.35
C GLN A 525 2.87 16.35 46.37
N GLU A 526 2.23 15.27 45.96
CA GLU A 526 2.82 14.24 45.10
C GLU A 526 2.64 14.57 43.63
N ILE A 527 3.72 14.52 42.86
CA ILE A 527 3.68 14.76 41.40
C ILE A 527 3.57 13.42 40.69
N PHE A 528 4.43 12.47 41.05
CA PHE A 528 4.43 11.11 40.49
C PHE A 528 4.87 10.10 41.54
N LEU A 529 4.06 9.05 41.72
CA LEU A 529 4.33 7.97 42.67
C LEU A 529 4.46 6.62 41.94
N HIS A 530 5.40 5.79 42.39
CA HIS A 530 5.35 4.33 42.26
C HIS A 530 5.19 3.69 43.63
N GLU A 531 4.23 2.78 43.80
CA GLU A 531 3.95 2.15 45.10
C GLU A 531 3.54 0.68 45.01
N ARG A 532 4.01 -0.16 45.95
CA ARG A 532 3.49 -1.51 46.20
C ARG A 532 3.11 -1.60 47.66
N VAL A 533 1.92 -2.13 47.91
CA VAL A 533 1.49 -2.53 49.24
C VAL A 533 1.43 -4.06 49.30
N VAL A 534 2.15 -4.67 50.25
CA VAL A 534 2.08 -6.11 50.55
C VAL A 534 1.44 -6.29 51.92
N GLY A 535 0.19 -6.77 51.94
CA GLY A 535 -0.59 -6.89 53.17
C GLY A 535 -1.00 -5.51 53.73
N ASN A 536 -1.09 -5.37 55.05
CA ASN A 536 -1.55 -4.12 55.70
C ASN A 536 -0.41 -3.30 56.34
N THR A 537 0.85 -3.74 56.17
CA THR A 537 1.99 -3.15 56.91
C THR A 537 3.25 -2.94 56.09
N ASN A 538 3.49 -3.67 55.00
CA ASN A 538 4.72 -3.54 54.22
C ASN A 538 4.44 -2.77 52.93
N TYR A 539 5.31 -1.80 52.62
CA TYR A 539 5.19 -0.98 51.43
C TYR A 539 6.55 -0.66 50.84
N ASP A 540 6.54 -0.34 49.56
CA ASP A 540 7.67 0.17 48.79
C ASP A 540 7.18 1.36 47.99
N GLU A 541 7.85 2.49 48.15
CA GLU A 541 7.45 3.78 47.60
C GLU A 541 8.62 4.44 46.88
N SER A 542 8.33 5.04 45.74
CA SER A 542 9.22 5.91 44.99
C SER A 542 8.44 7.16 44.64
N GLU A 543 8.67 8.20 45.42
CA GLU A 543 7.90 9.44 45.44
C GLU A 543 8.68 10.57 44.76
N PHE A 544 8.00 11.28 43.86
CA PHE A 544 8.46 12.52 43.29
C PHE A 544 7.46 13.63 43.66
N ARG A 545 7.88 14.53 44.56
CA ARG A 545 6.95 15.38 45.31
C ARG A 545 7.48 16.75 45.67
N LEU A 546 6.59 17.61 46.14
CA LEU A 546 6.91 18.84 46.87
C LEU A 546 6.81 18.60 48.37
N THR A 547 7.77 19.13 49.13
CA THR A 547 7.69 19.17 50.59
C THR A 547 6.67 20.19 51.07
N ASN A 548 6.32 20.15 52.35
CA ASN A 548 5.51 21.17 53.04
C ASN A 548 6.16 22.58 53.12
N ALA A 549 7.32 22.78 52.49
CA ALA A 549 7.96 24.07 52.28
C ALA A 549 8.09 24.41 50.77
N GLY A 550 7.45 23.64 49.89
CA GLY A 550 7.48 23.77 48.43
C GLY A 550 8.80 23.36 47.77
N LYS A 551 9.68 22.64 48.48
CA LYS A 551 10.93 22.15 47.88
C LYS A 551 10.65 20.89 47.09
N LEU A 552 11.24 20.78 45.90
CA LEU A 552 11.21 19.53 45.13
C LEU A 552 12.03 18.46 45.86
N GLN A 553 11.45 17.27 46.03
CA GLN A 553 12.05 16.12 46.69
C GLN A 553 11.80 14.84 45.89
N TYR A 554 12.80 13.98 45.86
CA TYR A 554 12.65 12.58 45.48
C TYR A 554 12.92 11.69 46.69
N GLN A 555 12.09 10.67 46.91
CA GLN A 555 12.24 9.69 47.97
C GLN A 555 12.09 8.27 47.43
N ASP A 556 13.00 7.37 47.84
CA ASP A 556 12.74 5.92 47.80
C ASP A 556 12.59 5.47 49.26
N ALA A 557 11.56 4.69 49.57
CA ALA A 557 11.29 4.15 50.90
C ALA A 557 10.79 2.71 50.83
N TYR A 558 11.12 1.90 51.84
CA TYR A 558 10.48 0.61 52.05
C TYR A 558 10.30 0.30 53.53
N TYR A 559 9.27 -0.48 53.85
CA TYR A 559 8.98 -0.91 55.22
C TYR A 559 8.82 -2.43 55.35
N PRO A 560 9.40 -3.06 56.41
CA PRO A 560 10.26 -2.44 57.44
C PRO A 560 11.69 -2.21 56.93
N GLY A 561 12.15 -0.96 56.95
CA GLY A 561 13.40 -0.56 56.30
C GLY A 561 13.81 0.88 56.64
N GLY A 562 13.86 1.74 55.62
CA GLY A 562 14.26 3.13 55.74
C GLY A 562 13.81 3.96 54.52
N ALA A 563 14.09 5.25 54.57
CA ALA A 563 13.77 6.20 53.49
C ALA A 563 15.02 7.02 53.13
N TRP A 564 15.26 7.19 51.83
CA TRP A 564 16.37 7.96 51.27
C TRP A 564 15.81 9.13 50.48
N THR A 565 16.38 10.32 50.66
CA THR A 565 15.86 11.53 50.03
C THR A 565 16.95 12.33 49.34
N ALA A 566 16.57 12.96 48.23
CA ALA A 566 17.25 14.12 47.67
C ALA A 566 16.27 15.28 47.74
N THR A 567 16.70 16.48 48.10
CA THR A 567 15.83 17.66 48.18
C THR A 567 16.54 18.88 47.64
N THR A 568 15.81 19.71 46.91
CA THR A 568 16.33 20.96 46.36
C THR A 568 16.66 21.96 47.47
N THR A 569 17.60 22.88 47.21
CA THR A 569 17.99 23.90 48.19
C THR A 569 16.88 24.93 48.41
N SER A 570 16.15 25.26 47.34
CA SER A 570 15.12 26.30 47.29
C SER A 570 13.75 25.72 46.93
N ALA A 571 12.68 26.40 47.34
CA ALA A 571 11.33 26.05 46.90
C ALA A 571 11.16 26.31 45.39
N VAL A 572 10.26 25.56 44.75
CA VAL A 572 9.85 25.85 43.37
C VAL A 572 9.11 27.19 43.33
N PRO A 573 9.27 28.00 42.28
CA PRO A 573 8.50 29.23 42.13
C PRO A 573 6.99 28.97 42.09
N LEU A 574 6.21 29.84 42.74
CA LEU A 574 4.75 29.77 42.74
C LEU A 574 4.12 30.60 41.62
N ASN A 575 2.91 30.25 41.23
CA ASN A 575 2.07 30.98 40.27
C ASN A 575 2.71 31.16 38.88
N GLN A 576 3.51 30.19 38.47
CA GLN A 576 4.05 30.08 37.12
C GLN A 576 4.32 28.62 36.77
N TRP A 577 4.38 28.30 35.49
CA TRP A 577 4.80 27.00 35.02
C TRP A 577 6.28 26.77 35.33
N VAL A 578 6.59 25.63 35.95
CA VAL A 578 7.93 25.21 36.33
C VAL A 578 8.16 23.80 35.84
N LYS A 579 9.21 23.57 35.05
CA LYS A 579 9.62 22.21 34.69
C LYS A 579 10.40 21.61 35.85
N VAL A 580 9.95 20.48 36.35
CA VAL A 580 10.61 19.73 37.42
C VAL A 580 11.03 18.37 36.92
N THR A 581 12.26 17.98 37.23
CA THR A 581 12.84 16.72 36.75
C THR A 581 13.63 16.02 37.85
N ILE A 582 13.53 14.70 37.91
CA ILE A 582 14.44 13.83 38.67
C ILE A 582 15.23 12.96 37.70
N THR A 583 16.48 12.69 38.03
CA THR A 583 17.27 11.64 37.40
C THR A 583 17.84 10.76 38.49
N LYS A 584 17.70 9.44 38.37
CA LYS A 584 18.32 8.46 39.27
C LYS A 584 19.23 7.55 38.45
N ASN A 585 20.50 7.44 38.83
CA ASN A 585 21.49 6.52 38.25
C ASN A 585 22.18 5.75 39.38
N GLY A 586 21.64 4.59 39.72
CA GLY A 586 21.97 3.82 40.91
C GLY A 586 21.83 4.67 42.17
N ALA A 587 22.94 4.88 42.88
CA ALA A 587 22.96 5.64 44.12
C ALA A 587 22.80 7.16 43.95
N ASN A 588 22.94 7.68 42.73
CA ASN A 588 22.97 9.10 42.45
C ASN A 588 21.59 9.60 42.01
N VAL A 589 21.04 10.55 42.74
CA VAL A 589 19.82 11.27 42.38
C VAL A 589 20.16 12.75 42.16
N ASN A 590 19.71 13.31 41.04
CA ASN A 590 19.75 14.76 40.78
C ASN A 590 18.34 15.28 40.54
N LEU A 591 18.07 16.45 41.09
CA LEU A 591 16.81 17.19 40.94
C LEU A 591 17.08 18.45 40.14
N TYR A 592 16.21 18.74 39.17
CA TYR A 592 16.31 19.93 38.34
C TYR A 592 15.03 20.75 38.39
N VAL A 593 15.18 22.06 38.36
CA VAL A 593 14.11 23.06 38.26
C VAL A 593 14.45 23.94 37.06
N ASN A 594 13.56 24.00 36.07
CA ASN A 594 13.75 24.74 34.82
C ASN A 594 15.10 24.44 34.14
N GLY A 595 15.42 23.15 33.99
CA GLY A 595 16.66 22.71 33.32
C GLY A 595 17.93 22.82 34.17
N SER A 596 17.88 23.46 35.34
CA SER A 596 19.06 23.72 36.19
C SER A 596 19.08 22.81 37.42
N ASN A 597 20.26 22.34 37.84
CA ASN A 597 20.37 21.49 39.03
C ASN A 597 19.94 22.27 40.29
N GLY A 598 18.95 21.75 41.01
CA GLY A 598 18.43 22.32 42.24
C GLY A 598 18.85 21.55 43.50
N GLY A 599 19.37 20.32 43.35
CA GLY A 599 19.82 19.47 44.45
C GLY A 599 20.28 18.09 43.99
N SER A 600 21.03 17.38 44.83
CA SER A 600 21.50 16.03 44.56
C SER A 600 21.71 15.20 45.83
N SER A 601 21.83 13.88 45.67
CA SER A 601 22.24 12.92 46.69
C SER A 601 22.94 11.74 46.02
N SER A 602 23.89 11.10 46.70
CA SER A 602 24.69 9.98 46.18
C SER A 602 24.63 8.73 47.06
N SER A 603 23.58 8.59 47.87
CA SER A 603 23.45 7.55 48.90
C SER A 603 22.20 6.69 48.75
N PHE A 604 21.57 6.68 47.58
CA PHE A 604 20.40 5.84 47.33
C PHE A 604 20.81 4.36 47.21
N PRO A 605 20.04 3.42 47.77
CA PRO A 605 20.25 2.00 47.52
C PRO A 605 19.77 1.63 46.12
N ALA A 606 20.30 0.51 45.60
CA ALA A 606 19.69 -0.15 44.45
C ALA A 606 18.32 -0.69 44.86
N PHE A 607 17.29 -0.37 44.09
CA PHE A 607 15.90 -0.69 44.38
C PHE A 607 15.32 -1.52 43.23
N SER A 608 14.68 -2.66 43.49
CA SER A 608 14.15 -3.52 42.41
C SER A 608 12.91 -4.29 42.86
N TYR A 609 11.71 -3.80 42.49
CA TYR A 609 10.45 -4.50 42.72
C TYR A 609 9.43 -4.27 41.60
N THR A 610 8.63 -5.30 41.31
CA THR A 610 7.51 -5.26 40.35
C THR A 610 6.34 -6.12 40.83
N PRO A 611 5.07 -5.71 40.63
CA PRO A 611 4.62 -4.43 40.10
C PRO A 611 4.40 -3.37 41.20
N LEU A 612 4.70 -2.11 40.87
CA LEU A 612 4.35 -0.92 41.64
C LEU A 612 3.18 -0.23 40.91
N LYS A 613 2.04 0.04 41.58
CA LYS A 613 1.01 0.96 41.09
C LYS A 613 1.67 2.31 40.82
N ALA A 614 1.13 3.09 39.89
CA ALA A 614 1.59 4.46 39.71
C ALA A 614 0.46 5.46 39.68
N PHE A 615 0.76 6.66 40.15
CA PHE A 615 -0.18 7.76 40.19
C PHE A 615 0.50 9.04 39.73
N ILE A 616 -0.26 9.88 39.03
CA ILE A 616 0.08 11.28 38.79
C ILE A 616 -0.80 12.11 39.71
N GLY A 617 -0.18 12.99 40.50
CA GLY A 617 -0.90 13.95 41.35
C GLY A 617 -1.36 13.43 42.71
N SER A 618 -1.01 12.21 43.11
CA SER A 618 -1.33 11.70 44.46
C SER A 618 -0.32 10.68 44.96
N GLY A 619 -0.04 10.74 46.26
CA GLY A 619 0.65 9.71 47.02
C GLY A 619 -0.35 8.66 47.52
N TYR A 620 0.11 7.72 48.34
CA TYR A 620 -0.77 6.71 48.91
C TYR A 620 -0.32 6.39 50.34
N TRP A 621 -1.28 6.14 51.23
CA TRP A 621 -0.99 5.91 52.65
C TRP A 621 -1.71 4.67 53.16
N TRP A 622 -1.01 3.53 53.10
CA TRP A 622 -1.43 2.23 53.67
C TRP A 622 -2.90 1.85 53.38
N SER A 623 -3.70 1.59 54.41
CA SER A 623 -5.10 1.18 54.26
C SER A 623 -6.06 2.34 53.99
N SER A 624 -5.56 3.57 53.86
CA SER A 624 -6.38 4.81 53.79
C SER A 624 -6.66 5.25 52.35
N GLY A 625 -5.97 4.69 51.37
CA GLY A 625 -6.07 5.09 49.97
C GLY A 625 -5.14 6.26 49.61
N PRO A 626 -5.42 6.93 48.48
CA PRO A 626 -4.60 8.03 47.98
C PRO A 626 -4.60 9.24 48.94
N THR A 627 -3.45 9.92 49.03
CA THR A 627 -3.18 11.05 49.95
C THR A 627 -2.21 12.03 49.28
N TYR A 628 -1.76 13.06 50.01
CA TYR A 628 -0.74 14.03 49.56
C TYR A 628 -1.00 14.57 48.16
N TYR A 629 -2.28 14.86 47.87
CA TYR A 629 -2.70 15.27 46.54
C TYR A 629 -1.99 16.55 46.09
N PHE A 630 -1.62 16.57 44.82
CA PHE A 630 -1.17 17.79 44.19
C PHE A 630 -2.31 18.79 44.10
N GLN A 631 -2.02 20.05 44.41
CA GLN A 631 -2.97 21.15 44.28
C GLN A 631 -2.37 22.18 43.33
N GLY A 632 -2.90 22.24 42.11
CA GLY A 632 -2.34 23.03 41.03
C GLY A 632 -2.67 22.45 39.67
N LYS A 633 -1.84 22.74 38.67
CA LYS A 633 -1.92 22.16 37.33
C LYS A 633 -0.68 21.33 37.01
N ILE A 634 -0.86 20.24 36.29
CA ILE A 634 0.22 19.36 35.81
C ILE A 634 0.06 19.16 34.31
N ASP A 635 1.19 19.15 33.61
CA ASP A 635 1.30 19.02 32.16
C ASP A 635 2.57 18.22 31.80
N GLU A 636 2.59 17.59 30.62
CA GLU A 636 3.76 16.93 30.02
C GLU A 636 4.52 15.97 30.97
N VAL A 637 3.80 15.00 31.54
CA VAL A 637 4.40 14.02 32.45
C VAL A 637 5.09 12.94 31.63
N SER A 638 6.36 12.65 31.93
CA SER A 638 7.08 11.54 31.30
C SER A 638 7.90 10.71 32.28
N LEU A 639 8.02 9.42 31.96
CA LEU A 639 8.86 8.45 32.66
C LEU A 639 9.81 7.79 31.65
N SER A 640 11.10 7.76 31.95
CA SER A 640 12.13 7.09 31.14
C SER A 640 12.93 6.11 31.99
N SER A 641 13.35 4.99 31.38
CA SER A 641 14.28 4.02 31.96
C SER A 641 15.76 4.46 31.91
N THR A 642 16.01 5.65 31.37
CA THR A 642 17.35 6.23 31.24
C THR A 642 17.52 7.37 32.22
N ALA A 643 18.62 7.40 32.97
CA ALA A 643 19.03 8.56 33.74
C ALA A 643 19.64 9.60 32.79
N ARG A 644 18.85 10.62 32.41
CA ARG A 644 19.28 11.64 31.45
C ARG A 644 20.34 12.56 32.07
N SER A 645 21.23 13.06 31.24
CA SER A 645 22.28 13.98 31.66
C SER A 645 21.74 15.38 31.95
N ALA A 646 22.51 16.20 32.68
CA ALA A 646 22.17 17.60 32.90
C ALA A 646 22.03 18.39 31.57
N ALA A 647 22.82 18.05 30.55
CA ALA A 647 22.72 18.69 29.23
C ALA A 647 21.41 18.36 28.52
N TRP A 648 20.97 17.09 28.58
CA TRP A 648 19.66 16.66 28.08
C TRP A 648 18.52 17.40 28.79
N ILE A 649 18.55 17.47 30.12
CA ILE A 649 17.51 18.15 30.91
C ILE A 649 17.44 19.65 30.57
N ALA A 650 18.59 20.32 30.43
CA ALA A 650 18.65 21.72 30.04
C ALA A 650 18.12 21.95 28.61
N ALA A 651 18.45 21.08 27.66
CA ALA A 651 17.96 21.18 26.28
C ALA A 651 16.44 20.92 26.19
N SER A 652 15.93 19.91 26.90
CA SER A 652 14.51 19.60 26.94
C SER A 652 13.69 20.75 27.55
N TYR A 653 14.16 21.37 28.63
CA TYR A 653 13.54 22.60 29.15
C TYR A 653 13.50 23.73 28.10
N LYS A 654 14.62 24.01 27.42
CA LYS A 654 14.66 25.06 26.39
C LYS A 654 13.70 24.76 25.23
N SER A 655 13.61 23.50 24.82
CA SER A 655 12.72 23.02 23.75
C SER A 655 11.27 23.31 24.10
N GLU A 656 10.84 22.88 25.29
CA GLU A 656 9.46 23.05 25.78
C GLU A 656 9.13 24.49 26.18
N ALA A 657 10.13 25.28 26.55
CA ALA A 657 10.01 26.73 26.75
C ALA A 657 10.03 27.53 25.42
N ASN A 658 10.11 26.86 24.26
CA ASN A 658 10.16 27.48 22.93
C ASN A 658 11.32 28.48 22.76
N THR A 659 12.50 28.12 23.30
CA THR A 659 13.74 28.91 23.22
C THR A 659 14.90 28.14 22.61
N PHE A 660 14.69 26.88 22.20
CA PHE A 660 15.75 26.02 21.66
C PHE A 660 15.87 26.08 20.14
N ASN A 661 14.79 26.43 19.43
CA ASN A 661 14.75 26.41 17.97
C ASN A 661 14.26 27.72 17.36
N THR A 662 14.76 27.99 16.14
CA THR A 662 14.36 29.12 15.31
C THR A 662 13.93 28.64 13.93
N TYR A 663 13.17 29.48 13.21
CA TYR A 663 12.57 29.12 11.94
C TYR A 663 13.12 29.97 10.81
N GLY A 664 13.61 29.32 9.75
CA GLY A 664 14.02 29.99 8.51
C GLY A 664 12.82 30.55 7.72
N THR A 665 13.12 31.19 6.59
CA THR A 665 12.09 31.58 5.61
C THR A 665 11.49 30.35 4.93
N GLU A 666 10.25 30.48 4.45
CA GLU A 666 9.65 29.48 3.55
C GLU A 666 10.43 29.41 2.23
N GLU A 667 10.66 28.19 1.76
CA GLU A 667 11.32 27.88 0.49
C GLU A 667 10.37 27.02 -0.37
N THR A 668 10.33 27.25 -1.68
CA THR A 668 9.63 26.37 -2.63
C THR A 668 10.44 25.11 -2.91
N THR A 669 9.78 23.96 -3.00
CA THR A 669 10.42 22.71 -3.42
C THR A 669 10.39 22.61 -4.95
N THR A 670 11.55 22.59 -5.60
CA THR A 670 11.66 22.27 -7.03
C THR A 670 11.49 20.76 -7.21
N ASN A 671 10.38 20.35 -7.85
CA ASN A 671 9.90 18.97 -8.08
C ASN A 671 9.13 18.32 -6.92
N GLY A 672 7.80 18.46 -6.93
CA GLY A 672 6.90 17.69 -6.07
C GLY A 672 7.08 16.17 -6.26
N GLN A 673 7.49 15.49 -5.21
CA GLN A 673 7.51 14.03 -5.09
C GLN A 673 7.02 13.65 -3.69
N TYR A 674 5.97 12.84 -3.60
CA TYR A 674 5.35 12.39 -2.35
C TYR A 674 5.27 10.86 -2.26
N ALA A 675 5.40 10.31 -1.04
CA ALA A 675 5.40 8.90 -0.68
C ALA A 675 4.86 8.69 0.75
N SER A 676 4.09 7.60 0.97
CA SER A 676 3.59 7.08 2.26
C SER A 676 3.78 5.54 2.36
N THR A 677 4.16 5.05 3.56
CA THR A 677 4.13 3.68 4.18
C THR A 677 4.49 2.39 3.39
N PRO A 678 4.94 1.29 4.06
CA PRO A 678 5.49 0.11 3.37
C PRO A 678 4.37 -0.72 2.72
N VAL A 679 4.38 -0.79 1.38
CA VAL A 679 3.50 -1.66 0.59
C VAL A 679 4.31 -2.35 -0.51
N ALA A 680 3.97 -3.62 -0.78
CA ALA A 680 4.86 -4.60 -1.40
C ALA A 680 5.37 -4.21 -2.80
N GLN A 681 6.70 -4.27 -2.97
CA GLN A 681 7.36 -4.24 -4.28
C GLN A 681 6.84 -5.38 -5.17
N TRP A 682 6.86 -5.18 -6.49
CA TRP A 682 6.77 -6.29 -7.42
C TRP A 682 8.17 -6.91 -7.58
N THR A 683 8.28 -8.22 -7.76
CA THR A 683 9.58 -8.90 -7.83
C THR A 683 9.88 -9.33 -9.26
N ILE A 684 11.07 -9.05 -9.78
CA ILE A 684 11.52 -9.58 -11.07
C ILE A 684 12.46 -10.78 -10.87
N ASN A 685 12.22 -11.83 -11.67
CA ASN A 685 13.14 -12.93 -11.90
C ASN A 685 13.60 -12.87 -13.37
N HIS A 686 14.65 -12.09 -13.63
CA HIS A 686 15.23 -11.96 -14.97
C HIS A 686 16.24 -13.08 -15.23
N GLN A 687 16.22 -13.68 -16.41
CA GLN A 687 17.07 -14.83 -16.77
C GLN A 687 17.67 -14.71 -18.18
N GLY A 688 17.17 -13.76 -18.97
CA GLY A 688 17.55 -13.60 -20.38
C GLY A 688 18.49 -12.42 -20.59
N THR A 689 18.25 -11.69 -21.68
CA THR A 689 18.99 -10.47 -22.04
C THR A 689 18.10 -9.25 -21.89
N GLU A 690 18.70 -8.08 -21.76
CA GLU A 690 18.01 -6.81 -21.58
C GLU A 690 18.40 -5.74 -22.61
N SER A 691 17.44 -4.89 -22.96
CA SER A 691 17.65 -3.66 -23.72
C SER A 691 16.76 -2.58 -23.12
N ILE A 692 17.29 -1.86 -22.13
CA ILE A 692 16.52 -0.87 -21.36
C ILE A 692 17.09 0.52 -21.55
N THR A 693 16.31 1.38 -22.21
CA THR A 693 16.65 2.78 -22.49
C THR A 693 15.46 3.69 -22.20
N TYR A 694 15.71 4.89 -21.67
CA TYR A 694 14.68 5.85 -21.27
C TYR A 694 13.57 5.22 -20.41
N ALA A 695 13.93 4.36 -19.47
CA ALA A 695 13.00 3.77 -18.52
C ALA A 695 13.08 4.48 -17.17
N PHE A 696 11.96 4.55 -16.46
CA PHE A 696 11.91 4.89 -15.04
C PHE A 696 11.41 3.66 -14.28
N ILE A 697 12.27 3.09 -13.45
CA ILE A 697 11.93 1.87 -12.69
C ILE A 697 11.67 2.26 -11.25
N GLN A 698 10.57 1.80 -10.67
CA GLN A 698 10.23 2.01 -9.27
C GLN A 698 9.54 0.78 -8.68
N ASP A 699 9.62 0.66 -7.36
CA ASP A 699 8.92 -0.37 -6.56
C ASP A 699 9.28 -1.81 -6.97
N ALA A 700 10.47 -2.03 -7.57
CA ALA A 700 10.84 -3.28 -8.21
C ALA A 700 11.87 -4.07 -7.39
N ALA A 701 11.48 -5.13 -6.70
CA ALA A 701 12.35 -6.09 -6.01
C ALA A 701 13.01 -7.09 -6.96
N CYS A 702 13.95 -7.86 -6.42
CA CYS A 702 14.68 -8.90 -7.13
C CYS A 702 14.43 -10.26 -6.49
N ASP A 703 14.09 -11.23 -7.32
CA ASP A 703 14.13 -12.63 -6.93
C ASP A 703 15.58 -13.06 -6.72
N GLY A 704 15.84 -13.93 -5.74
CA GLY A 704 17.20 -14.37 -5.40
C GLY A 704 17.94 -15.11 -6.51
N THR A 705 17.23 -15.55 -7.55
CA THR A 705 17.80 -16.20 -8.74
C THR A 705 17.91 -15.28 -9.96
N SER A 706 17.45 -14.03 -9.86
CA SER A 706 17.49 -13.07 -10.97
C SER A 706 18.93 -12.75 -11.39
N THR A 707 19.18 -12.74 -12.70
CA THR A 707 20.37 -12.11 -13.26
C THR A 707 20.31 -10.59 -13.07
N THR A 708 21.47 -9.94 -13.17
CA THR A 708 21.57 -8.48 -13.18
C THR A 708 20.93 -7.92 -14.45
N ILE A 709 20.15 -6.86 -14.28
CA ILE A 709 19.53 -6.09 -15.34
C ILE A 709 20.29 -4.76 -15.44
N THR A 710 20.90 -4.51 -16.59
CA THR A 710 21.66 -3.28 -16.84
C THR A 710 20.77 -2.23 -17.48
N LEU A 711 20.63 -1.10 -16.79
CA LEU A 711 19.99 0.11 -17.29
C LEU A 711 21.05 0.97 -18.00
N ASP A 712 20.69 1.57 -19.12
CA ASP A 712 21.57 2.54 -19.78
C ASP A 712 21.59 3.89 -19.03
N THR A 713 22.44 4.82 -19.49
CA THR A 713 22.57 6.16 -18.90
C THR A 713 21.36 7.06 -19.11
N THR A 714 20.41 6.68 -19.97
CA THR A 714 19.19 7.46 -20.25
C THR A 714 18.02 7.04 -19.36
N SER A 715 18.17 5.93 -18.65
CA SER A 715 17.20 5.37 -17.72
C SER A 715 17.44 5.87 -16.29
N ARG A 716 16.40 5.87 -15.46
CA ARG A 716 16.39 6.42 -14.11
C ARG A 716 15.90 5.39 -13.09
N ASN A 717 16.57 5.36 -11.94
CA ASN A 717 16.10 4.64 -10.75
C ASN A 717 15.09 5.50 -9.99
N GLY A 718 13.97 4.92 -9.57
CA GLY A 718 13.08 5.48 -8.56
C GLY A 718 13.71 5.56 -7.18
N GLY A 719 14.79 4.82 -6.92
CA GLY A 719 15.52 4.79 -5.65
C GLY A 719 15.06 3.69 -4.70
N ASN A 720 13.99 2.97 -5.06
CA ASN A 720 13.37 1.91 -4.26
C ASN A 720 13.27 0.58 -5.02
N ASN A 721 14.34 0.23 -5.75
CA ASN A 721 14.46 -1.02 -6.49
C ASN A 721 15.50 -1.95 -5.86
N GLY A 722 15.34 -3.26 -6.04
CA GLY A 722 16.29 -4.29 -5.64
C GLY A 722 17.58 -4.25 -6.46
N THR A 723 18.62 -4.91 -5.93
CA THR A 723 20.01 -4.80 -6.40
C THR A 723 20.28 -5.41 -7.78
N CYS A 724 19.41 -6.27 -8.29
CA CYS A 724 19.49 -6.78 -9.67
C CYS A 724 19.30 -5.66 -10.70
N TRP A 725 18.59 -4.57 -10.38
CA TRP A 725 18.53 -3.39 -11.23
C TRP A 725 19.80 -2.55 -11.04
N SER A 726 20.66 -2.50 -12.05
CA SER A 726 21.99 -1.87 -11.99
C SER A 726 22.25 -0.95 -13.18
N GLY A 727 23.34 -0.17 -13.19
CA GLY A 727 23.76 0.63 -14.36
C GLY A 727 23.43 2.13 -14.34
N TYR A 728 23.00 2.67 -13.19
CA TYR A 728 22.58 4.06 -13.07
C TYR A 728 23.71 5.07 -13.37
N ALA A 729 23.36 6.18 -14.02
CA ALA A 729 24.12 7.41 -13.89
C ALA A 729 24.03 7.84 -12.41
N VAL A 730 25.00 7.43 -11.59
CA VAL A 730 25.30 8.18 -10.40
C VAL A 730 25.60 9.60 -10.88
N ASN A 731 24.80 10.57 -10.43
CA ASN A 731 25.27 11.96 -10.36
C ASN A 731 26.51 11.91 -9.46
N GLN A 732 27.64 11.60 -10.06
CA GLN A 732 28.95 11.90 -9.52
C GLN A 732 28.99 13.43 -9.54
N ASN A 733 28.41 14.04 -8.52
CA ASN A 733 29.01 15.25 -7.98
C ASN A 733 30.44 14.83 -7.65
N VAL A 734 31.35 15.00 -8.62
CA VAL A 734 32.77 14.79 -8.43
C VAL A 734 33.17 15.81 -7.38
N ARG A 735 33.11 15.43 -6.10
CA ARG A 735 33.69 16.22 -5.03
C ARG A 735 35.19 16.04 -5.18
N VAL A 736 35.84 16.98 -5.87
CA VAL A 736 37.28 17.06 -5.81
C VAL A 736 37.64 17.57 -4.40
N LYS A 737 38.08 16.67 -3.52
CA LYS A 737 38.73 17.07 -2.26
C LYS A 737 40.19 17.37 -2.55
N GLY A 738 40.49 18.66 -2.76
CA GLY A 738 41.84 19.16 -3.00
C GLY A 738 41.84 20.43 -3.87
N THR A 739 43.01 21.06 -4.02
CA THR A 739 43.16 22.22 -4.91
C THR A 739 43.16 21.76 -6.37
N VAL A 740 42.15 22.14 -7.14
CA VAL A 740 42.15 21.98 -8.60
C VAL A 740 42.87 23.17 -9.22
N ARG A 741 44.00 22.95 -9.90
CA ARG A 741 44.62 23.95 -10.79
C ARG A 741 44.26 23.61 -12.23
N VAL A 742 43.40 24.43 -12.84
CA VAL A 742 43.12 24.35 -14.28
C VAL A 742 44.01 25.38 -14.99
N LYS A 743 44.75 24.96 -16.02
CA LYS A 743 45.60 25.84 -16.83
C LYS A 743 45.07 25.86 -18.27
N GLY A 744 44.33 26.91 -18.62
CA GLY A 744 43.69 27.09 -19.93
C GLY A 744 42.33 27.77 -19.82
N THR A 745 41.72 28.13 -20.94
CA THR A 745 40.37 28.71 -20.99
C THR A 745 39.34 27.62 -20.76
N THR A 746 38.57 27.69 -19.67
CA THR A 746 37.51 26.71 -19.37
C THR A 746 36.16 27.41 -19.35
N ARG A 747 35.19 26.86 -20.07
CA ARG A 747 33.79 27.29 -20.02
C ARG A 747 33.01 26.20 -19.27
N ILE A 748 32.57 26.51 -18.06
CA ILE A 748 31.67 25.63 -17.30
C ILE A 748 30.26 26.04 -17.72
N GLY A 749 29.58 25.16 -18.47
CA GLY A 749 28.17 25.32 -18.77
C GLY A 749 27.35 25.02 -17.52
N ALA A 750 26.40 25.90 -17.21
CA ALA A 750 25.32 25.57 -16.30
C ALA A 750 24.27 24.82 -17.13
N ASP A 751 23.96 23.59 -16.74
CA ASP A 751 22.70 22.94 -17.09
C ASP A 751 21.67 23.23 -15.98
#